data_AF-A0A1H3JF85-F1
#
_entry.id   AF-A0A1H3JF85-F1
#
_cell.length_a   1.000
_cell.length_b   1.000
_cell.length_c   1.000
_cell.angle_alpha   90.00
_cell.angle_beta   90.00
_cell.angle_gamma   90.00
#
_symmetry.space_group_name_H-M   'P 1'
#
loop_
_entity.id
_entity.type
_entity.pdbx_description
1 polymer ?
#
loop_
_entity_poly.entity_id
_entity_poly.type
_entity_poly.pdbx_seq_one_letter_code
_entity_poly.pdbx_strand_id
1 'polypeptide(L)'
;MAKINPNNDIHTTAPIMPMIYAARIPYDIRWKDGWLKIGEARTQSVEKRLSQEGHEIDADLEPVWWDNALFVGTPIRFFRDTEFHKYLKNKKVECAKRRSSGNDMEVFKIDPDEAYRLFSEFRMNRGVVEHDFCVADYSLRKEQQDAVDMAFDYAQSHPGGEFLWNAKPRFGKTLATYDLAKRLGAKNVLIVTNRPAIANSWFDDYKQFIGRGSNGYFFVSGTDSLKDKSEVLSFSEYEDTVKARGKGFPLIYFVSLQDLKGSKYFSAEGLDKLREISTIKWDLLVVDEAHEGVDTYKTDIAFTQIKRKFTLHLSGTPFKALASEKFKNDAIFNWTYADEQKKKAEFAGRADNPYAELPKLNMFVYKISDMAADKLRKGIDLGDESGKYSFDLGEFFKTIEMSNGTVSFVENAAVDAFLDCLTTNEKYPFSTDKLRGELKHTLWLLDRIDSCKALQKKLENHPIFKDYKIIPAYGNGKVDESDPAVLNSFKAVKSAIEECENGTSGKRGTITLSVGQLTTGVTIPEWTAVLMLSNISSPAAYMQAAFRAQNPGTFISTEPNEAGEFEVRAKENAYVFDFDPARTLTVFDQFANNLNLGTINGGGTLEQRKANIHELLNFFPVIGEDEDGTLVELDVEQVLTIPRKIRSQEVVRRGFMSNFLFNISNVFSLPKPVMDVINKLEPTKEGKSGKKGADIVISASSGFVVDDDGNVTSTDEHTQDVVRDLFGDKKYSTVTVDDVSDLVESSSKQDKVDVLANQLASILETSAQSVVSDAKEQYGDDMRVSDNNQLNSHFKNKAAKTAQDLAADFKIKQNIMEKERDEAIEQIMDSIDTANLTETQVEAAIEEKQAEIDQEFEQKKSELKSEMTQQITDAVNLFTEESKTTTAKVMEEKKEQRRATDIMEDIRERLRGFSRTIPSFIMAYSKDDDGNPVEITLDSFDRIIDDDVFVEVTSITLEQFRQLRDGFDYTDESGERQHFNGNMFDQVVFDDSVAEFATLKDRLADYFDEDSYVLVDGQRVEDIFDLIPPQKTNQIYTPKKVVKEMVDFLEQENPGCFDNPDKTFIDPYMKSGLYITEIVKRLYRSEKMKEIYPDGVERLQHIFDKQVYGLAPTKIIYKISTSYILGFARLKGLNINTSHFVELNSLPYAQGLMDMSLKEKLDELFGKDD
;
A
#
# COMPACT_ATOMS: atom_id res chain seq x y z
N MET A 1 -16.56 -9.24 -24.16
CA MET A 1 -15.21 -9.09 -23.59
C MET A 1 -14.27 -10.00 -24.35
N ALA A 2 -13.04 -9.55 -24.64
CA ALA A 2 -12.03 -10.42 -25.23
C ALA A 2 -11.50 -11.34 -24.13
N LYS A 3 -11.52 -12.66 -24.37
CA LYS A 3 -10.89 -13.62 -23.46
C LYS A 3 -9.38 -13.45 -23.58
N ILE A 4 -8.69 -13.30 -22.44
CA ILE A 4 -7.24 -13.15 -22.38
C ILE A 4 -6.63 -14.52 -22.14
N ASN A 5 -5.68 -14.91 -22.98
CA ASN A 5 -4.84 -16.07 -22.79
C ASN A 5 -3.42 -15.61 -22.44
N PRO A 6 -2.97 -15.79 -21.19
CA PRO A 6 -1.63 -15.37 -20.76
C PRO A 6 -0.50 -15.84 -21.68
N ASN A 7 -0.60 -17.05 -22.25
CA ASN A 7 0.43 -17.58 -23.16
C ASN A 7 0.58 -16.77 -24.46
N ASN A 8 -0.45 -16.03 -24.87
CA ASN A 8 -0.42 -15.17 -26.05
C ASN A 8 -0.30 -13.69 -25.69
N ASP A 9 -0.86 -13.28 -24.55
CA ASP A 9 -1.02 -11.88 -24.18
C ASP A 9 0.09 -11.35 -23.26
N ILE A 10 0.80 -12.22 -22.52
CA ILE A 10 1.99 -11.81 -21.76
C ILE A 10 3.22 -11.83 -22.69
N HIS A 11 3.70 -10.65 -23.01
CA HIS A 11 4.93 -10.38 -23.75
C HIS A 11 5.65 -9.21 -23.09
N THR A 12 6.85 -9.43 -22.55
CA THR A 12 7.59 -8.42 -21.79
C THR A 12 8.41 -7.52 -22.71
N THR A 13 8.95 -8.08 -23.79
CA THR A 13 9.91 -7.40 -24.66
C THR A 13 9.58 -7.54 -26.15
N ALA A 14 9.88 -6.50 -26.92
CA ALA A 14 9.73 -6.46 -28.37
C ALA A 14 11.10 -6.32 -29.06
N PRO A 15 11.32 -6.97 -30.22
CA PRO A 15 12.55 -6.82 -30.97
C PRO A 15 12.70 -5.38 -31.49
N ILE A 16 13.91 -4.84 -31.39
CA ILE A 16 14.30 -3.53 -31.91
C ILE A 16 15.63 -3.65 -32.65
N MET A 17 15.90 -2.72 -33.55
CA MET A 17 17.20 -2.62 -34.20
C MET A 17 17.63 -1.15 -34.18
N PRO A 18 18.33 -0.70 -33.12
CA PRO A 18 18.83 0.66 -33.03
C PRO A 18 19.81 0.97 -34.18
N MET A 19 19.49 1.97 -34.98
CA MET A 19 20.32 2.40 -36.11
C MET A 19 20.75 3.85 -35.92
N ILE A 20 22.01 4.15 -36.24
CA ILE A 20 22.48 5.51 -36.46
C ILE A 20 22.51 5.75 -37.96
N TYR A 21 22.01 6.89 -38.41
CA TYR A 21 22.04 7.30 -39.80
C TYR A 21 22.69 8.66 -39.98
N ALA A 22 23.26 8.86 -41.16
CA ALA A 22 23.62 10.17 -41.68
C ALA A 22 22.81 10.47 -42.95
N ALA A 23 22.24 11.67 -43.02
CA ALA A 23 21.48 12.13 -44.16
C ALA A 23 21.96 13.50 -44.66
N ARG A 24 21.97 13.66 -45.98
CA ARG A 24 22.20 14.95 -46.63
C ARG A 24 20.97 15.82 -46.49
N ILE A 25 21.21 17.10 -46.27
CA ILE A 25 20.20 18.13 -46.30
C ILE A 25 20.24 18.74 -47.71
N PRO A 26 19.10 18.87 -48.42
CA PRO A 26 19.10 19.25 -49.84
C PRO A 26 19.63 20.68 -50.11
N TYR A 27 20.17 20.86 -51.32
CA TYR A 27 21.01 22.00 -51.75
C TYR A 27 20.30 23.36 -51.79
N ASP A 28 18.97 23.37 -51.84
CA ASP A 28 18.11 24.55 -51.77
C ASP A 28 18.17 25.24 -50.39
N ILE A 29 18.62 24.54 -49.35
CA ILE A 29 18.93 25.10 -48.03
C ILE A 29 20.39 25.62 -48.02
N ARG A 30 20.65 26.69 -48.79
CA ARG A 30 22.00 27.24 -49.12
C ARG A 30 22.98 27.47 -47.96
N TRP A 31 22.53 27.57 -46.71
CA TRP A 31 23.40 27.80 -45.54
C TRP A 31 23.90 26.51 -44.87
N LYS A 32 23.52 25.33 -45.40
CA LYS A 32 23.90 24.01 -44.89
C LYS A 32 24.65 23.12 -45.91
N ASP A 33 25.17 23.71 -46.98
CA ASP A 33 26.03 22.97 -47.92
C ASP A 33 27.27 22.40 -47.21
N GLY A 34 27.52 21.10 -47.37
CA GLY A 34 28.57 20.37 -46.64
C GLY A 34 28.23 19.97 -45.19
N TRP A 35 26.96 20.02 -44.78
CA TRP A 35 26.50 19.55 -43.47
C TRP A 35 25.66 18.27 -43.58
N LEU A 36 25.82 17.36 -42.62
CA LEU A 36 25.05 16.13 -42.50
C LEU A 36 24.19 16.16 -41.25
N LYS A 37 22.96 15.70 -41.38
CA LYS A 37 22.14 15.34 -40.22
C LYS A 37 22.54 13.96 -39.75
N ILE A 38 22.87 13.81 -38.48
CA ILE A 38 23.20 12.53 -37.86
C ILE A 38 22.17 12.25 -36.79
N GLY A 39 21.36 11.21 -36.94
CA GLY A 39 20.28 10.88 -36.02
C GLY A 39 20.18 9.40 -35.69
N GLU A 40 19.29 9.07 -34.77
CA GLU A 40 18.95 7.70 -34.36
C GLU A 40 17.57 7.30 -34.90
N ALA A 41 17.47 6.05 -35.36
CA ALA A 41 16.19 5.39 -35.66
C ALA A 41 16.14 4.09 -34.84
N ARG A 42 15.31 4.07 -33.78
CA ARG A 42 15.35 2.98 -32.79
C ARG A 42 14.20 1.99 -32.89
N THR A 43 12.99 2.50 -33.05
CA THR A 43 11.74 1.72 -33.07
C THR A 43 11.14 1.59 -34.47
N GLN A 44 11.64 2.35 -35.44
CA GLN A 44 11.16 2.41 -36.81
C GLN A 44 12.33 2.35 -37.80
N SER A 45 12.04 2.02 -39.05
CA SER A 45 13.02 2.01 -40.14
C SER A 45 13.58 3.42 -40.39
N VAL A 46 14.86 3.50 -40.76
CA VAL A 46 15.57 4.76 -41.03
C VAL A 46 14.82 5.60 -42.07
N GLU A 47 14.24 4.99 -43.09
CA GLU A 47 13.49 5.67 -44.15
C GLU A 47 12.22 6.35 -43.63
N LYS A 48 11.48 5.69 -42.72
CA LYS A 48 10.30 6.29 -42.06
C LYS A 48 10.72 7.46 -41.18
N ARG A 49 11.82 7.29 -40.45
CA ARG A 49 12.40 8.35 -39.60
C ARG A 49 12.79 9.57 -40.44
N LEU A 50 13.51 9.37 -41.54
CA LEU A 50 13.92 10.44 -42.44
C LEU A 50 12.73 11.13 -43.12
N SER A 51 11.69 10.38 -43.50
CA SER A 51 10.46 10.95 -44.07
C SER A 51 9.71 11.83 -43.06
N GLN A 52 9.60 11.40 -41.79
CA GLN A 52 8.99 12.20 -40.72
C GLN A 52 9.78 13.50 -40.50
N GLU A 53 11.09 13.40 -40.32
CA GLU A 53 11.95 14.55 -40.09
C GLU A 53 12.03 15.49 -41.31
N GLY A 54 11.97 14.94 -42.52
CA GLY A 54 11.96 15.70 -43.77
C GLY A 54 10.68 16.50 -43.98
N HIS A 55 9.51 15.89 -43.72
CA HIS A 55 8.20 16.56 -43.80
C HIS A 55 8.12 17.80 -42.89
N GLU A 56 8.84 17.80 -41.76
CA GLU A 56 8.81 18.90 -40.79
C GLU A 56 9.65 20.12 -41.16
N ILE A 57 10.69 19.91 -41.96
CA ILE A 57 11.54 20.97 -42.49
C ILE A 57 11.20 21.29 -43.95
N ASP A 58 10.13 20.68 -44.48
CA ASP A 58 9.69 20.77 -45.88
C ASP A 58 10.86 20.48 -46.84
N ALA A 59 11.59 19.39 -46.56
CA ALA A 59 12.78 19.01 -47.30
C ALA A 59 12.96 17.49 -47.36
N ASP A 60 13.34 16.96 -48.52
CA ASP A 60 13.64 15.55 -48.68
C ASP A 60 15.06 15.24 -48.16
N LEU A 61 15.13 14.61 -46.99
CA LEU A 61 16.40 14.15 -46.42
C LEU A 61 16.87 12.88 -47.15
N GLU A 62 17.98 12.99 -47.88
CA GLU A 62 18.57 11.86 -48.59
C GLU A 62 19.50 11.07 -47.66
N PRO A 63 19.24 9.78 -47.38
CA PRO A 63 20.15 8.96 -46.59
C PRO A 63 21.49 8.79 -47.32
N VAL A 64 22.59 8.88 -46.57
CA VAL A 64 23.94 8.62 -47.08
C VAL A 64 24.47 7.28 -46.59
N TRP A 65 24.34 7.03 -45.29
CA TRP A 65 24.64 5.74 -44.67
C TRP A 65 23.82 5.57 -43.40
N TRP A 66 23.63 4.32 -43.00
CA TRP A 66 23.13 3.95 -41.68
C TRP A 66 23.75 2.62 -41.27
N ASP A 67 23.92 2.40 -39.97
CA ASP A 67 24.45 1.16 -39.42
C ASP A 67 23.99 1.00 -37.96
N ASN A 68 24.13 -0.21 -37.40
CA ASN A 68 23.66 -0.52 -36.06
C ASN A 68 24.40 0.28 -34.98
N ALA A 69 23.65 0.69 -33.95
CA ALA A 69 24.17 1.47 -32.82
C ALA A 69 24.84 0.57 -31.77
N LEU A 70 25.77 -0.28 -32.19
CA LEU A 70 26.42 -1.30 -31.37
C LEU A 70 27.94 -1.12 -31.29
N PHE A 71 28.48 -1.11 -30.07
CA PHE A 71 29.93 -1.12 -29.85
C PHE A 71 30.54 -2.47 -30.23
N VAL A 72 31.76 -2.44 -30.79
CA VAL A 72 32.52 -3.66 -31.11
C VAL A 72 33.10 -4.26 -29.82
N GLY A 73 33.16 -5.59 -29.74
CA GLY A 73 33.76 -6.35 -28.64
C GLY A 73 32.79 -6.77 -27.53
N THR A 74 33.33 -7.35 -26.45
CA THR A 74 32.56 -7.79 -25.27
C THR A 74 32.83 -6.88 -24.05
N PRO A 75 31.84 -6.65 -23.16
CA PRO A 75 30.43 -7.01 -23.29
C PRO A 75 29.74 -6.24 -24.43
N ILE A 76 28.69 -6.83 -25.01
CA ILE A 76 27.91 -6.19 -26.07
C ILE A 76 27.12 -5.02 -25.47
N ARG A 77 27.28 -3.82 -26.01
CA ARG A 77 26.63 -2.59 -25.52
C ARG A 77 26.17 -1.71 -26.69
N PHE A 78 24.96 -1.17 -26.55
CA PHE A 78 24.39 -0.18 -27.47
C PHE A 78 24.72 1.24 -27.02
N PHE A 79 24.68 2.17 -27.96
CA PHE A 79 24.84 3.60 -27.71
C PHE A 79 23.76 4.40 -28.44
N ARG A 80 23.59 5.65 -28.03
CA ARG A 80 22.69 6.60 -28.71
C ARG A 80 23.44 7.53 -29.65
N ASP A 81 22.70 8.17 -30.54
CA ASP A 81 23.23 9.26 -31.37
C ASP A 81 23.87 10.36 -30.53
N THR A 82 23.30 10.69 -29.37
CA THR A 82 23.84 11.69 -28.43
C THR A 82 25.25 11.36 -27.93
N GLU A 83 25.56 10.08 -27.72
CA GLU A 83 26.93 9.65 -27.36
C GLU A 83 27.89 9.86 -28.54
N PHE A 84 27.43 9.57 -29.76
CA PHE A 84 28.21 9.80 -30.97
C PHE A 84 28.36 11.29 -31.30
N HIS A 85 27.33 12.11 -31.12
CA HIS A 85 27.37 13.57 -31.24
C HIS A 85 28.40 14.17 -30.31
N LYS A 86 28.43 13.70 -29.04
CA LYS A 86 29.45 14.09 -28.07
C LYS A 86 30.86 13.72 -28.56
N TYR A 87 31.03 12.52 -29.11
CA TYR A 87 32.30 12.08 -29.69
C TYR A 87 32.75 12.98 -30.85
N LEU A 88 31.85 13.32 -31.77
CA LEU A 88 32.12 14.24 -32.89
C LEU A 88 32.52 15.63 -32.39
N LYS A 89 31.82 16.16 -31.39
CA LYS A 89 32.17 17.45 -30.77
C LYS A 89 33.56 17.42 -30.12
N ASN A 90 33.90 16.35 -29.42
CA ASN A 90 35.25 16.18 -28.85
C ASN A 90 36.34 16.09 -29.92
N LYS A 91 36.02 15.52 -31.10
CA LYS A 91 36.90 15.54 -32.29
C LYS A 91 36.90 16.90 -33.03
N LYS A 92 36.30 17.94 -32.45
CA LYS A 92 36.20 19.31 -32.99
C LYS A 92 35.44 19.41 -34.31
N VAL A 93 34.50 18.49 -34.54
CA VAL A 93 33.55 18.60 -35.66
C VAL A 93 32.55 19.70 -35.35
N GLU A 94 32.37 20.65 -36.28
CA GLU A 94 31.49 21.80 -36.11
C GLU A 94 30.02 21.34 -36.09
N CYS A 95 29.26 21.78 -35.08
CA CYS A 95 27.85 21.46 -34.90
C CYS A 95 26.99 22.71 -35.13
N ALA A 96 25.90 22.59 -35.88
CA ALA A 96 25.01 23.71 -36.18
C ALA A 96 24.19 24.07 -34.94
N LYS A 97 23.89 25.35 -34.74
CA LYS A 97 23.09 25.82 -33.59
C LYS A 97 21.73 26.34 -34.02
N ARG A 98 20.69 26.07 -33.21
CA ARG A 98 19.36 26.66 -33.41
C ARG A 98 19.41 28.16 -33.14
N ARG A 99 18.91 28.96 -34.08
CA ARG A 99 18.87 30.43 -33.95
C ARG A 99 18.02 30.93 -32.77
N SER A 100 16.98 30.19 -32.39
CA SER A 100 16.02 30.60 -31.36
C SER A 100 16.50 30.31 -29.93
N SER A 101 17.22 29.20 -29.71
CA SER A 101 17.64 28.76 -28.37
C SER A 101 19.15 28.73 -28.17
N GLY A 102 19.95 28.77 -29.24
CA GLY A 102 21.40 28.62 -29.17
C GLY A 102 21.89 27.17 -28.95
N ASN A 103 20.97 26.21 -28.80
CA ASN A 103 21.29 24.79 -28.59
C ASN A 103 21.82 24.15 -29.87
N ASP A 104 22.66 23.14 -29.71
CA ASP A 104 23.16 22.33 -30.80
C ASP A 104 22.00 21.62 -31.52
N MET A 105 22.15 21.47 -32.83
CA MET A 105 21.29 20.67 -33.68
C MET A 105 21.95 19.31 -33.92
N GLU A 106 21.19 18.33 -34.38
CA GLU A 106 21.71 17.04 -34.84
C GLU A 106 22.40 17.15 -36.22
N VAL A 107 23.07 18.27 -36.50
CA VAL A 107 23.58 18.62 -37.83
C VAL A 107 25.04 19.05 -37.72
N PHE A 108 25.92 18.32 -38.39
CA PHE A 108 27.37 18.42 -38.26
C PHE A 108 28.01 18.74 -39.61
N LYS A 109 29.04 19.60 -39.60
CA LYS A 109 29.78 19.96 -40.81
C LYS A 109 30.89 18.94 -41.02
N ILE A 110 30.57 17.89 -41.76
CA ILE A 110 31.45 16.75 -41.97
C ILE A 110 31.13 16.07 -43.29
N ASP A 111 32.17 15.58 -43.97
CA ASP A 111 32.02 14.77 -45.17
C ASP A 111 31.45 13.38 -44.83
N PRO A 112 30.58 12.77 -45.67
CA PRO A 112 29.97 11.49 -45.33
C PRO A 112 30.92 10.34 -45.06
N ASP A 113 32.03 10.24 -45.81
CA ASP A 113 32.99 9.16 -45.65
C ASP A 113 33.76 9.34 -44.34
N GLU A 114 34.10 10.58 -44.00
CA GLU A 114 34.74 10.92 -42.73
C GLU A 114 33.79 10.70 -41.53
N ALA A 115 32.50 11.02 -41.69
CA ALA A 115 31.48 10.76 -40.66
C ALA A 115 31.34 9.25 -40.38
N TYR A 116 31.33 8.42 -41.42
CA TYR A 116 31.29 6.96 -41.28
C TYR A 116 32.59 6.40 -40.69
N ARG A 117 33.74 6.97 -41.05
CA ARG A 117 35.04 6.61 -40.46
C ARG A 117 35.07 6.90 -38.96
N LEU A 118 34.62 8.09 -38.54
CA LEU A 118 34.53 8.46 -37.13
C LEU A 118 33.49 7.63 -36.38
N PHE A 119 32.38 7.26 -37.02
CA PHE A 119 31.38 6.33 -36.46
C PHE A 119 31.99 4.94 -36.22
N SER A 120 32.74 4.42 -37.19
CA SER A 120 33.45 3.14 -37.06
C SER A 120 34.53 3.20 -35.97
N GLU A 121 35.30 4.30 -35.91
CA GLU A 121 36.29 4.55 -34.85
C GLU A 121 35.63 4.59 -33.47
N PHE A 122 34.51 5.32 -33.34
CA PHE A 122 33.70 5.40 -32.13
C PHE A 122 33.22 4.03 -31.65
N ARG A 123 32.76 3.18 -32.58
CA ARG A 123 32.33 1.80 -32.30
C ARG A 123 33.46 0.91 -31.80
N MET A 124 34.65 1.04 -32.40
CA MET A 124 35.82 0.24 -32.07
C MET A 124 36.48 0.68 -30.77
N ASN A 125 36.59 1.99 -30.55
CA ASN A 125 37.24 2.58 -29.38
C ASN A 125 36.30 2.78 -28.20
N ARG A 126 35.03 2.38 -28.35
CA ARG A 126 33.97 2.47 -27.33
C ARG A 126 33.72 3.89 -26.81
N GLY A 127 33.83 4.87 -27.69
CA GLY A 127 33.60 6.28 -27.39
C GLY A 127 34.70 6.96 -26.57
N VAL A 128 35.86 6.32 -26.41
CA VAL A 128 37.00 6.91 -25.70
C VAL A 128 37.68 7.96 -26.58
N VAL A 129 37.89 9.16 -26.03
CA VAL A 129 38.68 10.24 -26.64
C VAL A 129 39.76 10.67 -25.65
N GLU A 130 41.01 10.75 -26.12
CA GLU A 130 42.12 11.28 -25.33
C GLU A 130 41.99 12.81 -25.25
N HIS A 131 41.52 13.29 -24.08
CA HIS A 131 41.37 14.69 -23.65
C HIS A 131 40.15 15.50 -24.16
N ASP A 132 39.60 16.27 -23.20
CA ASP A 132 38.42 17.16 -23.19
C ASP A 132 37.01 16.53 -23.19
N PHE A 133 36.26 16.77 -22.10
CA PHE A 133 34.86 16.39 -21.92
C PHE A 133 33.94 17.58 -22.21
N CYS A 134 33.27 17.57 -23.37
CA CYS A 134 32.11 18.45 -23.60
C CYS A 134 30.85 17.88 -22.89
N VAL A 135 29.98 18.74 -22.36
CA VAL A 135 28.71 18.37 -21.73
C VAL A 135 27.67 18.07 -22.82
N ALA A 136 26.73 17.16 -22.57
CA ALA A 136 25.65 16.88 -23.51
C ALA A 136 24.60 18.00 -23.48
N ASP A 137 24.17 18.45 -24.64
CA ASP A 137 23.02 19.36 -24.75
C ASP A 137 21.75 18.58 -24.36
N TYR A 138 20.83 19.25 -23.66
CA TYR A 138 19.54 18.67 -23.28
C TYR A 138 18.39 19.60 -23.65
N SER A 139 17.22 19.00 -23.81
CA SER A 139 15.95 19.71 -23.90
C SER A 139 14.99 19.08 -22.90
N LEU A 140 14.35 19.92 -22.07
CA LEU A 140 13.27 19.45 -21.21
C LEU A 140 12.07 19.03 -22.06
N ARG A 141 11.42 17.94 -21.64
CA ARG A 141 10.07 17.60 -22.10
C ARG A 141 9.09 18.68 -21.67
N LYS A 142 7.93 18.76 -22.34
CA LYS A 142 6.97 19.83 -22.10
C LYS A 142 6.52 19.90 -20.63
N GLU A 143 6.22 18.78 -20.02
CA GLU A 143 5.83 18.68 -18.61
C GLU A 143 6.94 19.03 -17.63
N GLN A 144 8.20 18.71 -17.97
CA GLN A 144 9.36 19.12 -17.18
C GLN A 144 9.55 20.63 -17.28
N GLN A 145 9.31 21.17 -18.47
CA GLN A 145 9.34 22.59 -18.74
C GLN A 145 8.26 23.32 -17.93
N ASP A 146 7.02 22.84 -17.98
CA ASP A 146 5.88 23.38 -17.24
C ASP A 146 6.14 23.33 -15.70
N ALA A 147 6.71 22.22 -15.19
CA ALA A 147 7.06 22.09 -13.76
C ALA A 147 8.12 23.11 -13.33
N VAL A 148 9.14 23.33 -14.17
CA VAL A 148 10.21 24.29 -13.93
C VAL A 148 9.67 25.72 -13.98
N ASP A 149 8.81 26.04 -14.96
CA ASP A 149 8.24 27.38 -15.11
C ASP A 149 7.32 27.72 -13.93
N MET A 150 6.44 26.80 -13.53
CA MET A 150 5.58 26.99 -12.35
C MET A 150 6.39 27.19 -11.06
N ALA A 151 7.42 26.36 -10.82
CA ALA A 151 8.26 26.51 -9.64
C ALA A 151 9.09 27.82 -9.68
N PHE A 152 9.55 28.23 -10.86
CA PHE A 152 10.27 29.49 -11.05
C PHE A 152 9.37 30.69 -10.74
N ASP A 153 8.17 30.74 -11.30
CA ASP A 153 7.19 31.83 -11.09
C ASP A 153 6.76 31.90 -9.62
N TYR A 154 6.55 30.75 -8.98
CA TYR A 154 6.23 30.67 -7.56
C TYR A 154 7.39 31.17 -6.68
N ALA A 155 8.63 30.77 -6.98
CA ALA A 155 9.81 31.22 -6.24
C ALA A 155 10.02 32.75 -6.31
N GLN A 156 9.67 33.38 -7.44
CA GLN A 156 9.76 34.84 -7.60
C GLN A 156 8.69 35.59 -6.79
N SER A 157 7.50 35.01 -6.67
CA SER A 157 6.36 35.63 -5.96
C SER A 157 6.35 35.33 -4.45
N HIS A 158 7.01 34.27 -4.00
CA HIS A 158 7.01 33.79 -2.61
C HIS A 158 8.43 33.56 -2.07
N PRO A 159 9.16 34.61 -1.65
CA PRO A 159 10.47 34.47 -1.03
C PRO A 159 10.40 33.60 0.24
N GLY A 160 11.26 32.57 0.33
CA GLY A 160 11.22 31.60 1.42
C GLY A 160 10.12 30.53 1.27
N GLY A 161 9.37 30.54 0.16
CA GLY A 161 8.31 29.58 -0.11
C GLY A 161 8.82 28.16 -0.31
N GLU A 162 7.90 27.21 -0.18
CA GLU A 162 8.11 25.79 -0.44
C GLU A 162 7.19 25.34 -1.58
N PHE A 163 7.71 24.54 -2.50
CA PHE A 163 6.98 24.07 -3.67
C PHE A 163 7.12 22.55 -3.83
N LEU A 164 6.03 21.87 -4.21
CA LEU A 164 5.98 20.42 -4.34
C LEU A 164 5.87 20.01 -5.82
N TRP A 165 6.84 19.21 -6.28
CA TRP A 165 6.70 18.41 -7.48
C TRP A 165 6.17 17.02 -7.12
N ASN A 166 4.88 16.82 -7.31
CA ASN A 166 4.25 15.51 -7.35
C ASN A 166 4.44 14.91 -8.74
N ALA A 167 5.54 14.21 -8.94
CA ALA A 167 5.86 13.63 -10.23
C ALA A 167 6.31 12.18 -10.10
N LYS A 168 5.62 11.29 -10.84
CA LYS A 168 5.89 9.85 -10.85
C LYS A 168 7.38 9.52 -11.04
N PRO A 169 7.86 8.35 -10.58
CA PRO A 169 9.21 7.89 -10.93
C PRO A 169 9.47 7.98 -12.44
N ARG A 170 10.71 8.29 -12.85
CA ARG A 170 11.10 8.54 -14.27
C ARG A 170 10.58 9.82 -14.92
N PHE A 171 9.98 10.73 -14.15
CA PHE A 171 9.76 12.11 -14.61
C PHE A 171 11.06 12.86 -14.98
N GLY A 172 12.23 12.43 -14.49
CA GLY A 172 13.50 13.16 -14.69
C GLY A 172 13.60 14.38 -13.77
N LYS A 173 13.25 14.20 -12.50
CA LYS A 173 13.24 15.22 -11.44
C LYS A 173 14.62 15.85 -11.25
N THR A 174 15.68 15.05 -11.34
CA THR A 174 17.08 15.47 -11.27
C THR A 174 17.42 16.53 -12.33
N LEU A 175 17.22 16.20 -13.61
CA LEU A 175 17.48 17.11 -14.74
C LEU A 175 16.64 18.39 -14.65
N ALA A 176 15.34 18.26 -14.37
CA ALA A 176 14.44 19.40 -14.20
C ALA A 176 14.89 20.31 -13.04
N THR A 177 15.40 19.73 -11.95
CA THR A 177 15.93 20.49 -10.81
C THR A 177 17.17 21.30 -11.19
N TYR A 178 18.09 20.70 -11.96
CA TYR A 178 19.26 21.43 -12.44
C TYR A 178 18.91 22.55 -13.41
N ASP A 179 17.88 22.36 -14.24
CA ASP A 179 17.38 23.41 -15.11
C ASP A 179 16.76 24.57 -14.31
N LEU A 180 15.92 24.26 -13.30
CA LEU A 180 15.38 25.25 -12.38
C LEU A 180 16.48 26.04 -11.68
N ALA A 181 17.52 25.37 -11.18
CA ALA A 181 18.67 26.01 -10.55
C ALA A 181 19.36 27.01 -11.49
N LYS A 182 19.57 26.65 -12.77
CA LYS A 182 20.12 27.54 -13.79
C LYS A 182 19.23 28.74 -14.06
N ARG A 183 17.90 28.56 -14.16
CA ARG A 183 16.95 29.66 -14.42
C ARG A 183 16.85 30.64 -13.26
N LEU A 184 16.86 30.12 -12.03
CA LEU A 184 16.93 30.94 -10.82
C LEU A 184 18.27 31.70 -10.71
N GLY A 185 19.27 31.33 -11.52
CA GLY A 185 20.64 31.83 -11.38
C GLY A 185 21.25 31.44 -10.03
N ALA A 186 20.81 30.30 -9.47
CA ALA A 186 21.22 29.82 -8.16
C ALA A 186 22.72 29.51 -8.16
N LYS A 187 23.49 30.16 -7.30
CA LYS A 187 24.94 29.90 -7.20
C LYS A 187 25.22 28.75 -6.25
N ASN A 188 24.45 28.66 -5.16
CA ASN A 188 24.62 27.62 -4.13
C ASN A 188 23.35 26.77 -4.08
N VAL A 189 23.45 25.51 -4.52
CA VAL A 189 22.34 24.54 -4.52
C VAL A 189 22.67 23.40 -3.56
N LEU A 190 21.80 23.16 -2.58
CA LEU A 190 21.93 22.05 -1.64
C LEU A 190 20.90 20.97 -1.95
N ILE A 191 21.37 19.75 -2.20
CA ILE A 191 20.51 18.58 -2.44
C ILE A 191 20.62 17.66 -1.25
N VAL A 192 19.47 17.36 -0.66
CA VAL A 192 19.34 16.57 0.55
C VAL A 192 18.42 15.39 0.30
N THR A 193 18.83 14.20 0.74
CA THR A 193 18.03 12.99 0.61
C THR A 193 18.15 12.09 1.84
N ASN A 194 17.09 11.37 2.17
CA ASN A 194 17.13 10.27 3.13
C ASN A 194 17.73 8.97 2.54
N ARG A 195 18.07 8.95 1.25
CA ARG A 195 18.51 7.75 0.53
C ARG A 195 19.91 7.93 -0.07
N PRO A 196 20.99 7.59 0.63
CA PRO A 196 22.35 7.74 0.10
C PRO A 196 22.59 6.99 -1.23
N ALA A 197 21.82 5.94 -1.52
CA ALA A 197 21.93 5.13 -2.73
C ALA A 197 21.63 5.91 -4.03
N ILE A 198 20.81 6.96 -3.97
CA ILE A 198 20.44 7.75 -5.16
C ILE A 198 21.50 8.77 -5.58
N ALA A 199 22.56 8.95 -4.78
CA ALA A 199 23.65 9.89 -5.06
C ALA A 199 24.32 9.67 -6.42
N ASN A 200 24.50 8.41 -6.81
CA ASN A 200 25.03 8.06 -8.13
C ASN A 200 24.15 8.58 -9.26
N SER A 201 22.82 8.48 -9.12
CA SER A 201 21.88 8.95 -10.14
C SER A 201 21.97 10.46 -10.32
N TRP A 202 22.02 11.23 -9.22
CA TRP A 202 22.19 12.69 -9.27
C TRP A 202 23.52 13.07 -9.90
N PHE A 203 24.62 12.40 -9.52
CA PHE A 203 25.94 12.69 -10.08
C PHE A 203 26.06 12.35 -11.56
N ASP A 204 25.53 11.20 -12.00
CA ASP A 204 25.59 10.79 -13.40
C ASP A 204 24.81 11.78 -14.29
N ASP A 205 23.64 12.27 -13.85
CA ASP A 205 22.89 13.33 -14.53
C ASP A 205 23.67 14.67 -14.56
N TYR A 206 24.31 15.05 -13.45
CA TYR A 206 25.18 16.23 -13.42
C TYR A 206 26.33 16.10 -14.44
N LYS A 207 27.02 14.96 -14.48
CA LYS A 207 28.14 14.71 -15.39
C LYS A 207 27.68 14.77 -16.84
N GLN A 208 26.48 14.27 -17.11
CA GLN A 208 25.91 14.24 -18.44
C GLN A 208 25.50 15.63 -18.93
N PHE A 209 24.76 16.40 -18.11
CA PHE A 209 24.02 17.59 -18.57
C PHE A 209 24.52 18.94 -18.02
N ILE A 210 25.33 18.93 -16.97
CA ILE A 210 25.79 20.14 -16.28
C ILE A 210 27.30 20.32 -16.42
N GLY A 211 28.08 19.38 -15.86
CA GLY A 211 29.55 19.30 -15.93
C GLY A 211 30.34 20.59 -15.61
N ARG A 212 31.66 20.53 -15.83
CA ARG A 212 32.62 21.61 -15.49
C ARG A 212 32.99 22.53 -16.68
N GLY A 213 32.08 22.73 -17.64
CA GLY A 213 32.31 23.62 -18.78
C GLY A 213 32.66 25.07 -18.38
N SER A 214 32.88 25.97 -19.34
CA SER A 214 33.42 27.34 -19.10
C SER A 214 32.61 28.22 -18.11
N ASN A 215 31.37 27.85 -17.77
CA ASN A 215 30.51 28.45 -16.73
C ASN A 215 29.74 27.39 -15.89
N GLY A 216 30.26 26.16 -15.78
CA GLY A 216 29.57 25.03 -15.12
C GLY A 216 29.58 25.05 -13.59
N TYR A 217 28.68 24.29 -12.96
CA TYR A 217 28.68 24.07 -11.52
C TYR A 217 29.81 23.13 -11.11
N PHE A 218 30.34 23.28 -9.90
CA PHE A 218 31.13 22.23 -9.25
C PHE A 218 30.21 21.31 -8.45
N PHE A 219 30.37 19.99 -8.64
CA PHE A 219 29.67 19.00 -7.83
C PHE A 219 30.52 18.61 -6.62
N VAL A 220 30.01 18.93 -5.44
CA VAL A 220 30.67 18.70 -4.15
C VAL A 220 29.89 17.66 -3.37
N SER A 221 30.58 16.62 -2.90
CA SER A 221 29.98 15.63 -2.02
C SER A 221 31.04 14.88 -1.23
N GLY A 222 30.73 14.57 0.03
CA GLY A 222 31.54 13.68 0.89
C GLY A 222 30.99 12.24 0.99
N THR A 223 29.90 11.92 0.30
CA THR A 223 29.20 10.64 0.45
C THR A 223 30.02 9.47 -0.09
N ASP A 224 30.09 8.38 0.67
CA ASP A 224 30.92 7.19 0.35
C ASP A 224 30.64 6.60 -1.04
N SER A 225 29.38 6.64 -1.48
CA SER A 225 28.96 6.12 -2.79
C SER A 225 29.56 6.86 -3.99
N LEU A 226 30.16 8.04 -3.78
CA LEU A 226 30.74 8.90 -4.81
C LEU A 226 32.26 9.07 -4.69
N LYS A 227 32.93 8.50 -3.67
CA LYS A 227 34.36 8.74 -3.38
C LYS A 227 35.32 8.36 -4.51
N ASP A 228 34.99 7.36 -5.32
CA ASP A 228 35.85 6.90 -6.42
C ASP A 228 35.65 7.71 -7.73
N LYS A 229 34.77 8.72 -7.74
CA LYS A 229 34.45 9.51 -8.93
C LYS A 229 35.38 10.74 -9.01
N SER A 230 36.35 10.72 -9.92
CA SER A 230 37.40 11.76 -10.08
C SER A 230 36.91 13.20 -10.38
N GLU A 231 35.63 13.39 -10.71
CA GLU A 231 35.03 14.70 -11.02
C GLU A 231 34.16 15.25 -9.87
N VAL A 232 33.98 14.48 -8.79
CA VAL A 232 33.40 14.96 -7.53
C VAL A 232 34.53 15.59 -6.72
N LEU A 233 34.30 16.78 -6.18
CA LEU A 233 35.25 17.41 -5.27
C LEU A 233 34.79 17.25 -3.83
N SER A 234 35.76 17.17 -2.93
CA SER A 234 35.57 17.64 -1.56
C SER A 234 35.42 19.16 -1.54
N PHE A 235 34.83 19.69 -0.47
CA PHE A 235 34.66 21.13 -0.35
C PHE A 235 36.01 21.89 -0.30
N SER A 236 37.03 21.32 0.32
CA SER A 236 38.38 21.91 0.36
C SER A 236 39.01 22.03 -1.03
N GLU A 237 38.91 21.00 -1.86
CA GLU A 237 39.41 21.05 -3.24
C GLU A 237 38.66 22.09 -4.09
N TYR A 238 37.36 22.28 -3.81
CA TYR A 238 36.58 23.34 -4.41
C TYR A 238 37.06 24.73 -3.98
N GLU A 239 37.29 24.97 -2.69
CA GLU A 239 37.82 26.26 -2.20
C GLU A 239 39.20 26.59 -2.78
N ASP A 240 40.11 25.63 -2.83
CA ASP A 240 41.44 25.83 -3.42
C ASP A 240 41.34 26.20 -4.90
N THR A 241 40.39 25.58 -5.62
CA THR A 241 40.10 25.91 -7.02
C THR A 241 39.55 27.33 -7.17
N VAL A 242 38.67 27.77 -6.26
CA VAL A 242 38.12 29.14 -6.25
C VAL A 242 39.22 30.15 -5.95
N LYS A 243 40.07 29.90 -4.93
CA LYS A 243 41.20 30.77 -4.54
C LYS A 243 42.21 30.91 -5.68
N ALA A 244 42.63 29.80 -6.30
CA ALA A 244 43.60 29.80 -7.39
C ALA A 244 43.13 30.56 -8.64
N ARG A 245 41.82 30.59 -8.89
CA ARG A 245 41.24 31.25 -10.08
C ARG A 245 40.71 32.67 -9.80
N GLY A 246 40.69 33.11 -8.54
CA GLY A 246 40.27 34.46 -8.15
C GLY A 246 38.81 34.81 -8.48
N LYS A 247 37.94 33.82 -8.67
CA LYS A 247 36.53 34.03 -9.05
C LYS A 247 35.65 32.95 -8.40
N GLY A 248 34.54 33.36 -7.79
CA GLY A 248 33.55 32.42 -7.25
C GLY A 248 32.82 31.67 -8.35
N PHE A 249 32.74 30.34 -8.22
CA PHE A 249 32.03 29.47 -9.15
C PHE A 249 30.72 28.97 -8.54
N PRO A 250 29.70 28.63 -9.35
CA PRO A 250 28.49 27.97 -8.83
C PRO A 250 28.81 26.57 -8.28
N LEU A 251 28.11 26.16 -7.22
CA LEU A 251 28.29 24.85 -6.57
C LEU A 251 26.95 24.12 -6.36
N ILE A 252 26.99 22.81 -6.58
CA ILE A 252 25.94 21.85 -6.25
C ILE A 252 26.51 20.95 -5.16
N TYR A 253 25.94 21.02 -3.97
CA TYR A 253 26.36 20.20 -2.84
C TYR A 253 25.34 19.09 -2.61
N PHE A 254 25.80 17.85 -2.73
CA PHE A 254 24.98 16.68 -2.45
C PHE A 254 25.36 16.07 -1.10
N VAL A 255 24.38 15.94 -0.21
CA VAL A 255 24.58 15.39 1.15
C VAL A 255 23.42 14.49 1.55
N SER A 256 23.71 13.38 2.22
CA SER A 256 22.67 12.57 2.85
C SER A 256 22.20 13.22 4.15
N LEU A 257 20.92 13.05 4.50
CA LEU A 257 20.41 13.53 5.80
C LEU A 257 21.16 12.94 6.99
N GLN A 258 21.71 11.75 6.85
CA GLN A 258 22.49 11.10 7.89
C GLN A 258 23.89 11.70 8.04
N ASP A 259 24.55 12.02 6.93
CA ASP A 259 25.85 12.70 6.97
C ASP A 259 25.73 14.07 7.64
N LEU A 260 24.65 14.78 7.33
CA LEU A 260 24.33 16.07 7.92
C LEU A 260 24.12 15.91 9.44
N LYS A 261 23.36 14.89 9.86
CA LYS A 261 23.22 14.51 11.29
C LYS A 261 24.52 14.07 11.98
N GLY A 262 25.59 13.78 11.23
CA GLY A 262 26.90 13.39 11.76
C GLY A 262 27.95 14.51 11.81
N SER A 263 27.57 15.75 11.52
CA SER A 263 28.47 16.92 11.48
C SER A 263 28.39 17.75 12.77
N LYS A 264 29.51 18.27 13.26
CA LYS A 264 29.58 19.10 14.48
C LYS A 264 28.83 20.43 14.42
N TYR A 265 28.30 20.78 13.24
CA TYR A 265 27.54 22.01 12.97
C TYR A 265 26.04 21.79 12.91
N PHE A 266 25.62 20.52 12.86
CA PHE A 266 24.23 20.09 12.83
C PHE A 266 23.95 19.01 13.88
N SER A 267 24.96 18.64 14.68
CA SER A 267 24.96 17.59 15.71
C SER A 267 26.07 17.83 16.74
N ALA A 268 25.85 17.40 17.98
CA ALA A 268 26.73 17.64 19.13
C ALA A 268 28.11 17.01 19.05
N GLU A 269 28.11 15.71 18.71
CA GLU A 269 29.27 14.80 18.71
C GLU A 269 29.74 14.51 17.29
N GLY A 270 29.28 15.35 16.35
CA GLY A 270 29.68 15.23 14.99
C GLY A 270 31.16 15.50 14.82
N LEU A 271 31.70 14.97 13.73
CA LEU A 271 33.06 15.31 13.33
C LEU A 271 33.08 16.75 12.80
N ASP A 272 34.24 17.42 12.86
CA ASP A 272 34.45 18.69 12.16
C ASP A 272 34.40 18.48 10.65
N LYS A 273 33.18 18.42 10.11
CA LYS A 273 32.87 18.23 8.69
C LYS A 273 31.62 19.01 8.35
N LEU A 274 31.44 19.34 7.07
CA LEU A 274 30.22 19.98 6.55
C LEU A 274 29.90 21.37 7.16
N ARG A 275 30.89 22.06 7.75
CA ARG A 275 30.74 23.44 8.25
C ARG A 275 30.12 24.35 7.21
N GLU A 276 30.63 24.21 6.01
CA GLU A 276 30.27 25.00 4.86
C GLU A 276 28.75 25.01 4.63
N ILE A 277 28.04 23.94 5.01
CA ILE A 277 26.60 23.88 4.81
C ILE A 277 25.84 24.84 5.74
N SER A 278 26.32 25.10 6.96
CA SER A 278 25.66 26.03 7.89
C SER A 278 26.05 27.49 7.64
N THR A 279 27.22 27.72 7.05
CA THR A 279 27.73 29.07 6.76
C THR A 279 27.26 29.60 5.41
N ILE A 280 27.18 28.75 4.38
CA ILE A 280 26.74 29.13 3.04
C ILE A 280 25.25 29.50 3.06
N LYS A 281 24.92 30.66 2.48
CA LYS A 281 23.53 30.98 2.16
C LYS A 281 23.15 30.27 0.86
N TRP A 282 22.22 29.32 0.98
CA TRP A 282 21.75 28.51 -0.14
C TRP A 282 20.66 29.25 -0.92
N ASP A 283 20.78 29.24 -2.25
CA ASP A 283 19.77 29.83 -3.12
C ASP A 283 18.61 28.86 -3.34
N LEU A 284 18.88 27.56 -3.35
CA LEU A 284 17.90 26.49 -3.52
C LEU A 284 18.24 25.32 -2.59
N LEU A 285 17.28 24.92 -1.75
CA LEU A 285 17.28 23.63 -1.06
C LEU A 285 16.37 22.66 -1.81
N VAL A 286 16.89 21.48 -2.13
CA VAL A 286 16.14 20.40 -2.75
C VAL A 286 16.01 19.26 -1.74
N VAL A 287 14.78 18.90 -1.40
CA VAL A 287 14.45 17.75 -0.54
C VAL A 287 13.93 16.63 -1.44
N ASP A 288 14.76 15.62 -1.66
CA ASP A 288 14.39 14.46 -2.47
C ASP A 288 13.67 13.40 -1.63
N GLU A 289 12.69 12.73 -2.25
CA GLU A 289 11.74 11.82 -1.60
C GLU A 289 11.07 12.42 -0.36
N ALA A 290 10.50 13.63 -0.51
CA ALA A 290 9.93 14.42 0.57
C ALA A 290 8.77 13.77 1.35
N HIS A 291 8.23 12.65 0.86
CA HIS A 291 7.21 11.87 1.56
C HIS A 291 7.78 10.92 2.62
N GLU A 292 9.12 10.81 2.73
CA GLU A 292 9.79 9.91 3.68
C GLU A 292 10.69 10.68 4.65
N GLY A 293 10.40 10.60 5.95
CA GLY A 293 11.34 10.95 7.03
C GLY A 293 11.73 12.43 7.16
N VAL A 294 11.10 13.34 6.40
CA VAL A 294 11.24 14.79 6.56
C VAL A 294 10.73 15.22 7.94
N ASP A 295 9.65 14.62 8.42
CA ASP A 295 9.02 14.94 9.70
C ASP A 295 9.69 14.22 10.90
N THR A 296 11.02 14.05 10.86
CA THR A 296 11.79 13.52 11.99
C THR A 296 12.59 14.63 12.65
N TYR A 297 12.55 14.68 13.97
CA TYR A 297 13.16 15.75 14.76
C TYR A 297 14.64 16.06 14.45
N LYS A 298 15.48 15.03 14.21
CA LYS A 298 16.90 15.26 13.87
C LYS A 298 17.06 15.93 12.50
N THR A 299 16.07 15.79 11.63
CA THR A 299 16.00 16.41 10.30
C THR A 299 15.48 17.84 10.39
N ASP A 300 14.53 18.13 11.28
CA ASP A 300 14.04 19.50 11.52
C ASP A 300 15.12 20.41 12.09
N ILE A 301 15.88 19.98 13.13
CA ILE A 301 17.03 20.75 13.64
C ILE A 301 18.05 21.00 12.54
N ALA A 302 18.39 19.95 11.79
CA ALA A 302 19.28 20.06 10.65
C ALA A 302 18.81 21.13 9.65
N PHE A 303 17.52 21.17 9.32
CA PHE A 303 16.96 22.12 8.37
C PHE A 303 16.78 23.53 8.93
N THR A 304 16.56 23.73 10.23
CA THR A 304 16.48 25.07 10.82
C THR A 304 17.82 25.80 10.80
N GLN A 305 18.93 25.07 10.87
CA GLN A 305 20.29 25.63 10.80
C GLN A 305 20.75 25.96 9.36
N ILE A 306 19.98 25.56 8.33
CA ILE A 306 20.34 25.78 6.92
C ILE A 306 19.66 27.05 6.39
N LYS A 307 20.48 28.09 6.18
CA LYS A 307 20.03 29.38 5.62
C LYS A 307 19.72 29.23 4.13
N ARG A 308 18.45 29.42 3.72
CA ARG A 308 17.99 29.20 2.34
C ARG A 308 17.00 30.26 1.84
N LYS A 309 16.90 30.42 0.51
CA LYS A 309 15.93 31.33 -0.14
C LYS A 309 14.65 30.65 -0.64
N PHE A 310 14.72 29.39 -1.03
CA PHE A 310 13.59 28.64 -1.61
C PHE A 310 13.78 27.14 -1.37
N THR A 311 12.68 26.41 -1.19
CA THR A 311 12.69 24.95 -0.98
C THR A 311 11.87 24.24 -2.05
N LEU A 312 12.48 23.28 -2.74
CA LEU A 312 11.80 22.38 -3.67
C LEU A 312 11.68 20.98 -3.06
N HIS A 313 10.46 20.49 -2.93
CA HIS A 313 10.14 19.13 -2.49
C HIS A 313 9.86 18.24 -3.70
N LEU A 314 10.57 17.12 -3.78
CA LEU A 314 10.40 16.12 -4.85
C LEU A 314 9.71 14.88 -4.29
N SER A 315 8.58 14.47 -4.87
CA SER A 315 7.87 13.26 -4.43
C SER A 315 7.20 12.53 -5.59
N GLY A 316 7.20 11.19 -5.55
CA GLY A 316 6.48 10.35 -6.52
C GLY A 316 5.05 9.97 -6.11
N THR A 317 4.71 10.12 -4.82
CA THR A 317 3.45 9.66 -4.22
C THR A 317 3.12 10.47 -2.95
N PRO A 318 2.84 11.79 -3.03
CA PRO A 318 2.66 12.65 -1.87
C PRO A 318 1.27 12.56 -1.23
N PHE A 319 0.69 11.35 -1.13
CA PHE A 319 -0.67 11.15 -0.57
C PHE A 319 -0.87 11.87 0.76
N LYS A 320 0.09 11.73 1.69
CA LYS A 320 0.02 12.38 3.01
C LYS A 320 0.13 13.91 2.94
N ALA A 321 1.06 14.41 2.13
CA ALA A 321 1.31 15.85 2.02
C ALA A 321 0.18 16.61 1.29
N LEU A 322 -0.53 15.92 0.39
CA LEU A 322 -1.73 16.43 -0.26
C LEU A 322 -2.94 16.39 0.68
N ALA A 323 -3.07 15.33 1.50
CA ALA A 323 -4.16 15.21 2.47
C ALA A 323 -4.01 16.18 3.66
N SER A 324 -2.78 16.49 4.09
CA SER A 324 -2.51 17.36 5.25
C SER A 324 -2.55 18.86 4.97
N GLU A 325 -2.96 19.28 3.76
CA GLU A 325 -3.00 20.69 3.31
C GLU A 325 -1.67 21.47 3.51
N LYS A 326 -0.53 20.78 3.63
CA LYS A 326 0.80 21.40 3.83
C LYS A 326 1.17 22.39 2.73
N PHE A 327 0.70 22.12 1.51
CA PHE A 327 0.95 22.95 0.33
C PHE A 327 -0.37 23.50 -0.19
N LYS A 328 -0.38 24.78 -0.57
CA LYS A 328 -1.51 25.38 -1.30
C LYS A 328 -1.55 24.87 -2.74
N ASN A 329 -2.72 24.92 -3.37
CA ASN A 329 -2.92 24.41 -4.74
C ASN A 329 -1.99 25.03 -5.79
N ASP A 330 -1.60 26.30 -5.62
CA ASP A 330 -0.66 27.01 -6.48
C ASP A 330 0.82 26.68 -6.21
N ALA A 331 1.11 25.95 -5.13
CA ALA A 331 2.44 25.48 -4.75
C ALA A 331 2.69 23.99 -5.13
N ILE A 332 1.81 23.40 -5.96
CA ILE A 332 1.86 21.98 -6.32
C ILE A 332 1.86 21.83 -7.84
N PHE A 333 2.84 21.10 -8.37
CA PHE A 333 2.82 20.58 -9.74
C PHE A 333 2.51 19.08 -9.71
N ASN A 334 1.52 18.63 -10.50
CA ASN A 334 1.09 17.24 -10.56
C ASN A 334 1.41 16.61 -11.94
N TRP A 335 2.06 15.45 -11.92
CA TRP A 335 2.29 14.60 -13.08
C TRP A 335 2.14 13.12 -12.74
N THR A 336 1.03 12.53 -13.16
CA THR A 336 0.62 11.17 -12.82
C THR A 336 1.04 10.14 -13.87
N TYR A 337 0.80 8.86 -13.58
CA TYR A 337 1.00 7.78 -14.56
C TYR A 337 0.08 7.90 -15.77
N ALA A 338 -1.19 8.28 -15.55
CA ALA A 338 -2.15 8.46 -16.64
C ALA A 338 -1.70 9.59 -17.59
N ASP A 339 -1.21 10.70 -17.05
CA ASP A 339 -0.68 11.82 -17.84
C ASP A 339 0.45 11.38 -18.78
N GLU A 340 1.41 10.60 -18.27
CA GLU A 340 2.53 10.09 -19.06
C GLU A 340 2.08 9.17 -20.19
N GLN A 341 1.20 8.21 -19.89
CA GLN A 341 0.77 7.23 -20.89
C GLN A 341 -0.14 7.86 -21.95
N LYS A 342 -0.97 8.84 -21.55
CA LYS A 342 -1.72 9.68 -22.49
C LYS A 342 -0.79 10.44 -23.42
N LYS A 343 0.26 11.06 -22.88
CA LYS A 343 1.27 11.76 -23.69
C LYS A 343 2.07 10.83 -24.57
N LYS A 344 2.36 9.61 -24.11
CA LYS A 344 2.98 8.56 -24.92
C LYS A 344 2.09 8.20 -26.12
N ALA A 345 0.79 8.02 -25.91
CA ALA A 345 -0.17 7.65 -26.94
C ALA A 345 -0.47 8.79 -27.94
N GLU A 346 -0.62 10.02 -27.42
CA GLU A 346 -0.94 11.22 -28.21
C GLU A 346 0.30 11.91 -28.79
N PHE A 347 1.50 11.34 -28.62
CA PHE A 347 2.73 11.99 -29.05
C PHE A 347 2.74 12.18 -30.57
N ALA A 348 2.48 13.42 -31.00
CA ALA A 348 2.56 13.89 -32.38
C ALA A 348 3.78 14.81 -32.60
N GLY A 349 4.79 14.66 -31.74
CA GLY A 349 5.98 15.50 -31.73
C GLY A 349 6.99 15.15 -32.83
N ARG A 350 7.91 16.10 -33.06
CA ARG A 350 8.91 16.07 -34.13
C ARG A 350 10.12 15.16 -33.92
N ALA A 351 10.34 14.79 -32.66
CA ALA A 351 11.45 13.96 -32.22
C ALA A 351 10.97 12.52 -32.02
N ASP A 352 11.89 11.58 -31.74
CA ASP A 352 11.45 10.25 -31.29
C ASP A 352 10.64 10.41 -30.00
N ASN A 353 9.56 9.63 -29.86
CA ASN A 353 8.67 9.72 -28.72
C ASN A 353 9.48 9.46 -27.42
N PRO A 354 9.66 10.46 -26.55
CA PRO A 354 10.53 10.35 -25.38
C PRO A 354 9.95 9.43 -24.30
N TYR A 355 8.70 9.00 -24.46
CA TYR A 355 8.02 8.04 -23.58
C TYR A 355 8.00 6.62 -24.16
N ALA A 356 8.51 6.40 -25.39
CA ALA A 356 8.46 5.10 -26.07
C ALA A 356 9.10 3.97 -25.25
N GLU A 357 10.21 4.27 -24.58
CA GLU A 357 11.01 3.32 -23.80
C GLU A 357 10.41 2.94 -22.45
N LEU A 358 9.39 3.68 -21.98
CA LEU A 358 8.75 3.42 -20.70
C LEU A 358 7.74 2.29 -20.88
N PRO A 359 7.95 1.11 -20.27
CA PRO A 359 7.04 -0.01 -20.41
C PRO A 359 5.63 0.33 -19.92
N LYS A 360 4.61 -0.22 -20.56
CA LYS A 360 3.24 -0.19 -20.06
C LYS A 360 3.11 -1.16 -18.89
N LEU A 361 2.48 -0.73 -17.79
CA LEU A 361 2.14 -1.64 -16.70
C LEU A 361 0.84 -2.37 -17.01
N ASN A 362 0.80 -3.66 -16.70
CA ASN A 362 -0.39 -4.49 -16.80
C ASN A 362 -0.59 -5.21 -15.47
N MET A 363 -1.78 -5.10 -14.90
CA MET A 363 -2.10 -5.71 -13.61
C MET A 363 -2.93 -6.97 -13.86
N PHE A 364 -2.57 -8.06 -13.21
CA PHE A 364 -3.30 -9.30 -13.19
C PHE A 364 -3.70 -9.58 -11.76
N VAL A 365 -4.98 -9.86 -11.56
CA VAL A 365 -5.58 -10.01 -10.24
C VAL A 365 -6.27 -11.37 -10.17
N TYR A 366 -5.75 -12.24 -9.31
CA TYR A 366 -6.20 -13.62 -9.17
C TYR A 366 -6.93 -13.87 -7.86
N LYS A 367 -7.87 -14.82 -7.87
CA LYS A 367 -8.52 -15.32 -6.64
C LYS A 367 -7.74 -16.53 -6.13
N ILE A 368 -7.03 -16.40 -4.99
CA ILE A 368 -6.31 -17.56 -4.41
C ILE A 368 -7.25 -18.67 -3.94
N SER A 369 -8.48 -18.36 -3.57
CA SER A 369 -9.45 -19.35 -3.09
C SER A 369 -9.66 -20.48 -4.12
N ASP A 370 -9.64 -20.14 -5.41
CA ASP A 370 -9.70 -21.11 -6.52
C ASP A 370 -8.39 -21.92 -6.69
N MET A 371 -7.23 -21.33 -6.34
CA MET A 371 -5.91 -21.99 -6.42
C MET A 371 -5.73 -23.11 -5.39
N ALA A 372 -6.18 -22.88 -4.16
CA ALA A 372 -6.04 -23.85 -3.06
C ALA A 372 -7.08 -24.98 -3.16
N ALA A 373 -8.29 -24.68 -3.65
CA ALA A 373 -9.37 -25.63 -3.76
C ALA A 373 -9.09 -26.75 -4.79
N ASP A 374 -8.46 -26.44 -5.94
CA ASP A 374 -8.36 -27.39 -7.07
C ASP A 374 -7.45 -28.62 -6.82
N LYS A 375 -6.50 -28.55 -5.87
CA LYS A 375 -5.67 -29.71 -5.46
C LYS A 375 -6.18 -30.44 -4.21
N LEU A 376 -6.81 -29.74 -3.27
CA LEU A 376 -7.48 -30.37 -2.11
C LEU A 376 -8.62 -31.32 -2.55
N ARG A 377 -9.22 -31.07 -3.72
CA ARG A 377 -10.25 -31.92 -4.37
C ARG A 377 -9.81 -33.34 -4.76
N LYS A 378 -8.50 -33.67 -4.78
CA LYS A 378 -8.01 -34.97 -5.32
C LYS A 378 -7.54 -36.00 -4.30
N GLY A 379 -7.69 -35.81 -2.99
CA GLY A 379 -7.12 -36.82 -2.07
C GLY A 379 -7.53 -36.88 -0.61
N ILE A 380 -8.50 -36.11 -0.11
CA ILE A 380 -8.89 -36.22 1.30
C ILE A 380 -10.42 -36.14 1.40
N ASP A 381 -11.02 -37.20 1.96
CA ASP A 381 -12.38 -37.20 2.49
C ASP A 381 -12.35 -36.29 3.74
N LEU A 382 -12.59 -35.00 3.53
CA LEU A 382 -12.56 -34.01 4.59
C LEU A 382 -13.89 -34.12 5.35
N GLY A 383 -13.84 -34.76 6.51
CA GLY A 383 -14.89 -34.63 7.52
C GLY A 383 -15.12 -33.16 7.89
N ASP A 384 -16.28 -32.88 8.49
CA ASP A 384 -16.94 -31.61 8.87
C ASP A 384 -16.10 -30.51 9.59
N GLU A 385 -14.77 -30.54 9.57
CA GLU A 385 -13.87 -29.72 10.39
C GLU A 385 -12.90 -28.80 9.62
N SER A 386 -12.99 -28.65 8.29
CA SER A 386 -12.20 -27.61 7.58
C SER A 386 -12.89 -26.25 7.67
N GLY A 387 -12.42 -25.42 8.61
CA GLY A 387 -12.96 -24.12 8.98
C GLY A 387 -13.20 -23.14 7.83
N LYS A 388 -14.29 -22.39 8.00
CA LYS A 388 -14.65 -21.16 7.28
C LYS A 388 -13.56 -20.10 7.47
N TYR A 389 -12.86 -19.68 6.41
CA TYR A 389 -11.88 -18.59 6.44
C TYR A 389 -12.15 -17.58 5.32
N SER A 390 -12.14 -16.29 5.66
CA SER A 390 -11.98 -15.18 4.70
C SER A 390 -10.53 -15.16 4.29
N PHE A 391 -10.28 -15.09 2.99
CA PHE A 391 -8.91 -15.06 2.48
C PHE A 391 -8.22 -13.73 2.84
N ASP A 392 -7.14 -13.82 3.63
CA ASP A 392 -6.24 -12.72 4.00
C ASP A 392 -4.79 -13.19 3.76
N LEU A 393 -3.99 -12.43 3.01
CA LEU A 393 -2.63 -12.87 2.64
C LEU A 393 -1.71 -12.97 3.85
N GLY A 394 -1.88 -12.08 4.84
CA GLY A 394 -1.11 -12.07 6.08
C GLY A 394 -1.34 -13.33 6.92
N GLU A 395 -2.59 -13.79 7.03
CA GLU A 395 -2.94 -15.06 7.67
C GLU A 395 -2.55 -16.27 6.82
N PHE A 396 -2.70 -16.21 5.49
CA PHE A 396 -2.31 -17.28 4.57
C PHE A 396 -0.80 -17.59 4.64
N PHE A 397 0.04 -16.54 4.68
CA PHE A 397 1.50 -16.67 4.81
C PHE A 397 1.97 -16.60 6.27
N LYS A 398 1.09 -16.80 7.24
CA LYS A 398 1.44 -16.86 8.65
C LYS A 398 2.34 -18.04 8.93
N THR A 399 3.33 -17.81 9.78
CA THR A 399 4.33 -18.81 10.14
C THR A 399 4.28 -19.19 11.60
N ILE A 400 4.68 -20.42 11.89
CA ILE A 400 4.94 -20.94 13.23
C ILE A 400 6.39 -21.40 13.34
N GLU A 401 6.97 -21.19 14.50
CA GLU A 401 8.29 -21.71 14.85
C GLU A 401 8.17 -23.16 15.30
N MET A 402 8.93 -24.04 14.67
CA MET A 402 8.98 -25.46 14.98
C MET A 402 9.97 -25.73 16.11
N SER A 403 9.81 -26.85 16.82
CA SER A 403 10.66 -27.24 17.96
C SER A 403 12.16 -27.37 17.64
N ASN A 404 12.53 -27.47 16.36
CA ASN A 404 13.90 -27.51 15.86
C ASN A 404 14.48 -26.11 15.50
N GLY A 405 13.77 -25.02 15.82
CA GLY A 405 14.18 -23.63 15.53
C GLY A 405 13.99 -23.23 14.06
N THR A 406 13.25 -24.01 13.27
CA THR A 406 12.92 -23.66 11.88
C THR A 406 11.52 -23.05 11.77
N VAL A 407 11.36 -22.11 10.86
CA VAL A 407 10.07 -21.47 10.56
C VAL A 407 9.36 -22.25 9.45
N SER A 408 8.07 -22.53 9.64
CA SER A 408 7.17 -23.13 8.64
C SER A 408 5.86 -22.36 8.57
N PHE A 409 5.11 -22.48 7.47
CA PHE A 409 3.78 -21.91 7.38
C PHE A 409 2.78 -22.67 8.27
N VAL A 410 1.79 -21.96 8.81
CA VAL A 410 0.61 -22.56 9.47
C VAL A 410 -0.17 -23.35 8.42
N GLU A 411 -0.51 -22.70 7.31
CA GLU A 411 -1.24 -23.29 6.17
C GLU A 411 -0.29 -23.93 5.15
N ASN A 412 0.65 -24.76 5.62
CA ASN A 412 1.77 -25.24 4.81
C ASN A 412 1.37 -25.96 3.51
N ALA A 413 0.35 -26.82 3.55
CA ALA A 413 -0.13 -27.56 2.38
C ALA A 413 -0.83 -26.64 1.36
N ALA A 414 -1.54 -25.61 1.82
CA ALA A 414 -2.18 -24.65 0.94
C ALA A 414 -1.14 -23.78 0.19
N VAL A 415 -0.05 -23.40 0.86
CA VAL A 415 1.08 -22.71 0.22
C VAL A 415 1.77 -23.58 -0.83
N ASP A 416 1.91 -24.88 -0.60
CA ASP A 416 2.45 -25.81 -1.61
C ASP A 416 1.52 -25.91 -2.83
N ALA A 417 0.21 -26.04 -2.61
CA ALA A 417 -0.78 -26.05 -3.68
C ALA A 417 -0.77 -24.74 -4.50
N PHE A 418 -0.62 -23.60 -3.82
CA PHE A 418 -0.47 -22.29 -4.47
C PHE A 418 0.74 -22.24 -5.42
N LEU A 419 1.93 -22.63 -4.94
CA LEU A 419 3.16 -22.63 -5.76
C LEU A 419 3.07 -23.59 -6.95
N ASP A 420 2.47 -24.75 -6.74
CA ASP A 420 2.23 -25.69 -7.82
C ASP A 420 1.25 -25.10 -8.86
N CYS A 421 0.19 -24.44 -8.41
CA CYS A 421 -0.82 -23.85 -9.27
C CYS A 421 -0.22 -22.75 -10.16
N LEU A 422 0.64 -21.88 -9.59
CA LEU A 422 1.40 -20.89 -10.34
C LEU A 422 2.18 -21.50 -11.52
N THR A 423 2.68 -22.73 -11.36
CA THR A 423 3.58 -23.34 -12.35
C THR A 423 2.92 -24.37 -13.26
N THR A 424 1.67 -24.73 -13.04
CA THR A 424 0.99 -25.84 -13.77
C THR A 424 -0.30 -25.45 -14.46
N ASN A 425 -1.05 -24.46 -13.97
CA ASN A 425 -2.31 -24.07 -14.58
C ASN A 425 -2.09 -22.89 -15.54
N GLU A 426 -2.50 -23.07 -16.80
CA GLU A 426 -2.18 -22.19 -17.93
C GLU A 426 -2.58 -20.71 -17.73
N LYS A 427 -3.51 -20.41 -16.82
CA LYS A 427 -3.91 -19.03 -16.52
C LYS A 427 -2.92 -18.26 -15.63
N TYR A 428 -2.01 -18.93 -14.92
CA TYR A 428 -1.14 -18.30 -13.92
C TYR A 428 0.24 -17.90 -14.46
N PRO A 429 0.87 -16.88 -13.83
CA PRO A 429 2.23 -16.50 -14.18
C PRO A 429 3.16 -17.66 -13.80
N PHE A 430 4.07 -18.05 -14.71
CA PHE A 430 4.99 -19.19 -14.62
C PHE A 430 4.46 -20.58 -15.05
N SER A 431 3.24 -20.69 -15.58
CA SER A 431 2.65 -21.98 -15.93
C SER A 431 3.32 -22.71 -17.10
N THR A 432 3.83 -21.96 -18.08
CA THR A 432 4.51 -22.51 -19.27
C THR A 432 5.96 -22.05 -19.36
N ASP A 433 6.77 -22.78 -20.15
CA ASP A 433 8.16 -22.39 -20.38
C ASP A 433 8.29 -21.06 -21.12
N LYS A 434 7.34 -20.74 -22.01
CA LYS A 434 7.25 -19.43 -22.67
C LYS A 434 7.07 -18.31 -21.65
N LEU A 435 6.10 -18.43 -20.74
CA LEU A 435 5.85 -17.44 -19.69
C LEU A 435 7.04 -17.29 -18.74
N ARG A 436 7.72 -18.38 -18.41
CA ARG A 436 8.95 -18.35 -17.61
C ARG A 436 10.11 -17.61 -18.31
N GLY A 437 10.16 -17.67 -19.65
CA GLY A 437 11.09 -16.86 -20.45
C GLY A 437 10.77 -15.37 -20.40
N GLU A 438 9.49 -15.00 -20.43
CA GLU A 438 9.03 -13.61 -20.30
C GLU A 438 9.23 -13.04 -18.88
N LEU A 439 9.18 -13.90 -17.86
CA LEU A 439 9.26 -13.56 -16.42
C LEU A 439 10.59 -13.97 -15.78
N LYS A 440 11.70 -13.75 -16.50
CA LYS A 440 13.05 -14.22 -16.10
C LYS A 440 13.52 -13.66 -14.76
N HIS A 441 13.28 -12.37 -14.50
CA HIS A 441 13.66 -11.69 -13.26
C HIS A 441 12.44 -11.02 -12.62
N THR A 442 12.10 -11.41 -11.38
CA THR A 442 10.90 -10.91 -10.68
C THR A 442 11.17 -10.52 -9.23
N LEU A 443 10.34 -9.61 -8.69
CA LEU A 443 10.35 -9.16 -7.30
C LEU A 443 9.07 -9.66 -6.61
N TRP A 444 9.18 -10.30 -5.44
CA TRP A 444 8.04 -10.83 -4.68
C TRP A 444 8.02 -10.16 -3.30
N LEU A 445 6.86 -9.61 -2.92
CA LEU A 445 6.69 -8.81 -1.71
C LEU A 445 5.82 -9.52 -0.68
N LEU A 446 6.33 -9.67 0.55
CA LEU A 446 5.64 -10.30 1.69
C LEU A 446 5.60 -9.37 2.90
N ASP A 447 4.70 -9.63 3.85
CA ASP A 447 4.52 -8.81 5.06
C ASP A 447 5.57 -9.06 6.16
N ARG A 448 6.18 -10.26 6.19
CA ARG A 448 7.04 -10.69 7.32
C ARG A 448 8.33 -11.37 6.84
N ILE A 449 9.43 -11.09 7.54
CA ILE A 449 10.74 -11.70 7.29
C ILE A 449 10.68 -13.23 7.43
N ASP A 450 9.94 -13.71 8.43
CA ASP A 450 9.82 -15.15 8.68
C ASP A 450 9.03 -15.86 7.57
N SER A 451 8.03 -15.20 6.98
CA SER A 451 7.33 -15.68 5.78
C SER A 451 8.28 -15.74 4.58
N CYS A 452 9.16 -14.75 4.37
CA CYS A 452 10.19 -14.80 3.33
C CYS A 452 11.16 -15.97 3.52
N LYS A 453 11.63 -16.22 4.75
CA LYS A 453 12.52 -17.35 5.05
C LYS A 453 11.86 -18.69 4.77
N ALA A 454 10.58 -18.85 5.15
CA ALA A 454 9.83 -20.06 4.89
C ALA A 454 9.57 -20.27 3.39
N LEU A 455 9.22 -19.19 2.67
CA LEU A 455 8.98 -19.22 1.23
C LEU A 455 10.26 -19.52 0.44
N GLN A 456 11.39 -18.92 0.81
CA GLN A 456 12.69 -19.19 0.19
C GLN A 456 12.99 -20.68 0.15
N LYS A 457 12.85 -21.36 1.31
CA LYS A 457 13.08 -22.80 1.40
C LYS A 457 12.14 -23.61 0.52
N LYS A 458 10.87 -23.20 0.41
CA LYS A 458 9.91 -23.87 -0.49
C LYS A 458 10.30 -23.69 -1.95
N LEU A 459 10.64 -22.46 -2.37
CA LEU A 459 11.03 -22.16 -3.74
C LEU A 459 12.31 -22.90 -4.17
N GLU A 460 13.30 -22.99 -3.28
CA GLU A 460 14.55 -23.72 -3.53
C GLU A 460 14.34 -25.23 -3.72
N ASN A 461 13.31 -25.79 -3.09
CA ASN A 461 12.96 -27.22 -3.19
C ASN A 461 11.89 -27.52 -4.25
N HIS A 462 11.15 -26.51 -4.72
CA HIS A 462 10.05 -26.68 -5.65
C HIS A 462 10.56 -27.14 -7.04
N PRO A 463 9.88 -28.10 -7.72
CA PRO A 463 10.38 -28.70 -8.97
C PRO A 463 10.74 -27.73 -10.10
N ILE A 464 10.02 -26.60 -10.19
CA ILE A 464 10.22 -25.55 -11.20
C ILE A 464 11.05 -24.38 -10.65
N PHE A 465 10.67 -23.78 -9.52
CA PHE A 465 11.35 -22.59 -8.99
C PHE A 465 12.80 -22.83 -8.54
N LYS A 466 13.22 -24.09 -8.32
CA LYS A 466 14.63 -24.43 -8.10
C LYS A 466 15.54 -23.99 -9.24
N ASP A 467 15.01 -23.80 -10.46
CA ASP A 467 15.76 -23.35 -11.63
C ASP A 467 16.04 -21.83 -11.60
N TYR A 468 15.47 -21.11 -10.64
CA TYR A 468 15.75 -19.70 -10.38
C TYR A 468 16.75 -19.54 -9.23
N LYS A 469 17.50 -18.43 -9.26
CA LYS A 469 18.28 -17.97 -8.10
C LYS A 469 17.35 -17.19 -7.18
N ILE A 470 17.12 -17.71 -5.97
CA ILE A 470 16.33 -17.03 -4.95
C ILE A 470 17.23 -16.09 -4.15
N ILE A 471 16.85 -14.82 -4.03
CA ILE A 471 17.66 -13.76 -3.42
C ILE A 471 16.85 -13.11 -2.30
N PRO A 472 17.22 -13.33 -1.03
CA PRO A 472 16.58 -12.62 0.08
C PRO A 472 17.09 -11.16 0.13
N ALA A 473 16.16 -10.21 0.02
CA ALA A 473 16.41 -8.79 0.17
C ALA A 473 15.53 -8.26 1.33
N TYR A 474 15.92 -8.59 2.55
CA TYR A 474 15.31 -8.08 3.78
C TYR A 474 16.36 -7.89 4.90
N GLY A 475 16.25 -6.81 5.68
CA GLY A 475 17.12 -6.51 6.83
C GLY A 475 16.63 -7.13 8.16
N ASN A 476 17.25 -6.77 9.30
CA ASN A 476 16.88 -7.26 10.65
C ASN A 476 15.56 -6.65 11.22
N GLY A 477 14.60 -6.31 10.37
CA GLY A 477 13.27 -5.79 10.80
C GLY A 477 13.22 -4.31 11.17
N LYS A 478 14.35 -3.58 11.09
CA LYS A 478 14.36 -2.10 11.07
C LYS A 478 14.65 -1.64 9.65
N VAL A 479 13.69 -0.99 9.02
CA VAL A 479 13.86 -0.39 7.69
C VAL A 479 14.55 0.96 7.88
N ASP A 480 15.88 0.95 7.95
CA ASP A 480 16.71 2.14 7.79
C ASP A 480 17.63 1.88 6.60
N GLU A 481 17.44 2.58 5.49
CA GLU A 481 18.07 2.25 4.20
C GLU A 481 19.54 2.66 4.09
N SER A 482 20.08 3.29 5.13
CA SER A 482 21.53 3.43 5.30
C SER A 482 22.22 2.18 5.80
N ASP A 483 21.45 1.13 6.13
CA ASP A 483 22.01 -0.16 6.46
C ASP A 483 22.89 -0.62 5.27
N PRO A 484 24.19 -0.92 5.49
CA PRO A 484 25.04 -1.57 4.50
C PRO A 484 24.36 -2.77 3.81
N ALA A 485 23.39 -3.42 4.50
CA ALA A 485 22.53 -4.46 3.95
C ALA A 485 21.76 -4.05 2.68
N VAL A 486 21.32 -2.79 2.48
CA VAL A 486 20.61 -2.38 1.26
C VAL A 486 21.51 -2.31 0.04
N LEU A 487 22.68 -1.69 0.19
CA LEU A 487 23.68 -1.66 -0.87
C LEU A 487 24.17 -3.08 -1.19
N ASN A 488 24.32 -3.92 -0.16
CA ASN A 488 24.68 -5.33 -0.33
C ASN A 488 23.59 -6.12 -1.06
N SER A 489 22.31 -5.95 -0.70
CA SER A 489 21.18 -6.57 -1.39
C SER A 489 21.09 -6.11 -2.85
N PHE A 490 21.26 -4.82 -3.12
CA PHE A 490 21.28 -4.28 -4.49
C PHE A 490 22.42 -4.89 -5.32
N LYS A 491 23.64 -4.93 -4.78
CA LYS A 491 24.80 -5.58 -5.43
C LYS A 491 24.56 -7.07 -5.64
N ALA A 492 24.03 -7.77 -4.63
CA ALA A 492 23.73 -9.21 -4.73
C ALA A 492 22.71 -9.51 -5.82
N VAL A 493 21.66 -8.68 -5.95
CA VAL A 493 20.68 -8.82 -7.04
C VAL A 493 21.34 -8.57 -8.39
N LYS A 494 22.12 -7.48 -8.54
CA LYS A 494 22.81 -7.19 -9.81
C LYS A 494 23.80 -8.27 -10.23
N SER A 495 24.62 -8.77 -9.30
CA SER A 495 25.54 -9.88 -9.58
C SER A 495 24.79 -11.16 -9.95
N ALA A 496 23.73 -11.51 -9.23
CA ALA A 496 22.94 -12.71 -9.55
C ALA A 496 22.26 -12.63 -10.93
N ILE A 497 21.77 -11.45 -11.31
CA ILE A 497 21.22 -11.21 -12.65
C ILE A 497 22.32 -11.38 -13.70
N GLU A 498 23.48 -10.74 -13.51
CA GLU A 498 24.61 -10.84 -14.44
C GLU A 498 25.08 -12.30 -14.62
N GLU A 499 25.20 -13.06 -13.53
CA GLU A 499 25.57 -14.48 -13.54
C GLU A 499 24.53 -15.36 -14.27
N CYS A 500 23.23 -15.01 -14.21
CA CYS A 500 22.19 -15.70 -14.97
C CYS A 500 22.23 -15.33 -16.45
N GLU A 501 22.41 -14.06 -16.78
CA GLU A 501 22.46 -13.57 -18.16
C GLU A 501 23.70 -14.06 -18.92
N ASN A 502 24.85 -14.14 -18.26
CA ASN A 502 26.08 -14.64 -18.86
C ASN A 502 26.21 -16.18 -18.83
N GLY A 503 25.21 -16.88 -18.28
CA GLY A 503 25.13 -18.34 -18.22
C GLY A 503 26.04 -19.00 -17.17
N THR A 504 26.73 -18.25 -16.31
CA THR A 504 27.66 -18.81 -15.31
C THR A 504 26.96 -19.41 -14.09
N SER A 505 25.74 -18.98 -13.77
CA SER A 505 24.98 -19.50 -12.61
C SER A 505 24.33 -20.87 -12.84
N GLY A 506 24.10 -21.26 -14.10
CA GLY A 506 23.27 -22.41 -14.47
C GLY A 506 21.79 -22.26 -14.09
N LYS A 507 21.35 -21.06 -13.70
CA LYS A 507 19.96 -20.73 -13.37
C LYS A 507 19.29 -20.01 -14.53
N ARG A 508 17.99 -20.21 -14.69
CA ARG A 508 17.16 -19.57 -15.73
C ARG A 508 17.01 -18.07 -15.49
N GLY A 509 16.95 -17.64 -14.23
CA GLY A 509 16.68 -16.25 -13.86
C GLY A 509 16.69 -16.06 -12.35
N THR A 510 16.09 -14.97 -11.86
CA THR A 510 16.13 -14.60 -10.44
C THR A 510 14.75 -14.30 -9.84
N ILE A 511 14.54 -14.70 -8.59
CA ILE A 511 13.40 -14.29 -7.77
C ILE A 511 13.95 -13.55 -6.55
N THR A 512 13.61 -12.27 -6.41
CA THR A 512 13.99 -11.45 -5.25
C THR A 512 12.85 -11.42 -4.25
N LEU A 513 13.06 -11.89 -3.02
CA LEU A 513 12.07 -11.85 -1.94
C LEU A 513 12.32 -10.62 -1.05
N SER A 514 11.29 -9.81 -0.80
CA SER A 514 11.45 -8.58 -0.01
C SER A 514 10.27 -8.32 0.92
N VAL A 515 10.55 -7.64 2.04
CA VAL A 515 9.58 -7.11 3.03
C VAL A 515 9.60 -5.58 2.98
N GLY A 516 9.65 -5.02 1.76
CA GLY A 516 9.70 -3.56 1.54
C GLY A 516 11.10 -2.99 1.27
N GLN A 517 12.17 -3.78 1.30
CA GLN A 517 13.50 -3.36 0.85
C GLN A 517 13.59 -3.36 -0.69
N LEU A 518 14.37 -2.46 -1.29
CA LEU A 518 14.52 -2.30 -2.75
C LEU A 518 13.23 -1.89 -3.50
N THR A 519 12.12 -1.61 -2.79
CA THR A 519 10.87 -1.09 -3.39
C THR A 519 10.97 0.38 -3.77
N THR A 520 12.08 1.01 -3.43
CA THR A 520 12.32 2.44 -3.49
C THR A 520 13.84 2.70 -3.62
N GLY A 521 14.25 3.87 -4.14
CA GLY A 521 15.67 4.28 -4.19
C GLY A 521 16.62 3.51 -5.13
N VAL A 522 16.20 2.41 -5.77
CA VAL A 522 17.03 1.60 -6.67
C VAL A 522 16.43 1.40 -8.06
N THR A 523 17.30 1.21 -9.06
CA THR A 523 16.93 0.96 -10.46
C THR A 523 17.45 -0.39 -10.91
N ILE A 524 16.54 -1.33 -11.19
CA ILE A 524 16.84 -2.64 -11.75
C ILE A 524 15.99 -2.80 -13.02
N PRO A 525 16.53 -2.48 -14.21
CA PRO A 525 15.84 -2.60 -15.51
C PRO A 525 15.29 -4.00 -15.80
N GLU A 526 15.99 -5.03 -15.33
CA GLU A 526 15.76 -6.42 -15.67
C GLU A 526 14.49 -6.99 -15.01
N TRP A 527 13.99 -6.39 -13.92
CA TRP A 527 12.77 -6.86 -13.26
C TRP A 527 11.54 -6.69 -14.14
N THR A 528 11.00 -7.80 -14.61
CA THR A 528 9.88 -7.87 -15.56
C THR A 528 8.51 -7.82 -14.88
N ALA A 529 8.43 -8.30 -13.63
CA ALA A 529 7.19 -8.34 -12.87
C ALA A 529 7.39 -8.20 -11.36
N VAL A 530 6.32 -7.76 -10.69
CA VAL A 530 6.18 -7.75 -9.23
C VAL A 530 5.04 -8.68 -8.83
N LEU A 531 5.28 -9.58 -7.87
CA LEU A 531 4.25 -10.38 -7.21
C LEU A 531 3.93 -9.76 -5.85
N MET A 532 2.68 -9.34 -5.68
CA MET A 532 2.16 -8.78 -4.44
C MET A 532 1.59 -9.91 -3.57
N LEU A 533 2.37 -10.36 -2.59
CA LEU A 533 2.00 -11.41 -1.62
C LEU A 533 1.89 -10.84 -0.19
N SER A 534 1.50 -9.57 -0.09
CA SER A 534 1.46 -8.75 1.12
C SER A 534 0.16 -7.97 1.22
N ASN A 535 -0.31 -7.67 2.43
CA ASN A 535 -1.52 -6.89 2.69
C ASN A 535 -1.29 -5.37 2.59
N ILE A 536 -0.49 -4.91 1.62
CA ILE A 536 -0.23 -3.48 1.42
C ILE A 536 -1.55 -2.77 1.08
N SER A 537 -2.04 -1.94 1.99
CA SER A 537 -3.27 -1.16 1.81
C SER A 537 -3.00 0.29 1.39
N SER A 538 -1.79 0.80 1.59
CA SER A 538 -1.42 2.17 1.19
C SER A 538 -1.24 2.25 -0.33
N PRO A 539 -1.98 3.13 -1.05
CA PRO A 539 -1.78 3.34 -2.48
C PRO A 539 -0.35 3.79 -2.83
N ALA A 540 0.29 4.57 -1.95
CA ALA A 540 1.66 5.03 -2.12
C ALA A 540 2.64 3.85 -2.19
N ALA A 541 2.65 3.02 -1.14
CA ALA A 541 3.56 1.89 -1.01
C ALA A 541 3.31 0.85 -2.12
N TYR A 542 2.03 0.61 -2.45
CA TYR A 542 1.64 -0.31 -3.51
C TYR A 542 2.22 0.12 -4.86
N MET A 543 2.03 1.38 -5.25
CA MET A 543 2.46 1.86 -6.56
C MET A 543 3.98 2.04 -6.64
N GLN A 544 4.64 2.42 -5.56
CA GLN A 544 6.11 2.46 -5.50
C GLN A 544 6.73 1.09 -5.77
N ALA A 545 6.14 0.04 -5.21
CA ALA A 545 6.50 -1.34 -5.48
C ALA A 545 6.20 -1.71 -6.94
N ALA A 546 4.98 -1.46 -7.43
CA ALA A 546 4.56 -1.78 -8.80
C ALA A 546 5.48 -1.13 -9.86
N PHE A 547 5.83 0.15 -9.70
CA PHE A 547 6.70 0.87 -10.63
C PHE A 547 8.13 0.31 -10.71
N ARG A 548 8.55 -0.59 -9.81
CA ARG A 548 9.87 -1.24 -9.91
C ARG A 548 10.00 -2.10 -11.16
N ALA A 549 8.91 -2.72 -11.61
CA ALA A 549 8.92 -3.44 -12.87
C ALA A 549 8.88 -2.51 -14.10
N GLN A 550 8.48 -1.24 -13.96
CA GLN A 550 8.36 -0.29 -15.08
C GLN A 550 9.70 0.34 -15.52
N ASN A 551 10.85 -0.13 -15.02
CA ASN A 551 12.13 0.44 -15.44
C ASN A 551 12.41 0.11 -16.93
N PRO A 552 12.74 1.12 -17.78
CA PRO A 552 13.18 0.87 -19.15
C PRO A 552 14.40 -0.04 -19.20
N GLY A 553 14.41 -0.98 -20.14
CA GLY A 553 15.52 -1.91 -20.33
C GLY A 553 15.64 -2.34 -21.78
N THR A 554 16.87 -2.56 -22.22
CA THR A 554 17.20 -3.16 -23.53
C THR A 554 18.12 -4.34 -23.29
N PHE A 555 17.77 -5.49 -23.86
CA PHE A 555 18.41 -6.77 -23.62
C PHE A 555 18.76 -7.42 -24.96
N ILE A 556 19.69 -8.36 -24.95
CA ILE A 556 19.99 -9.19 -26.11
C ILE A 556 19.30 -10.53 -25.87
N SER A 557 18.67 -11.09 -26.90
CA SER A 557 18.03 -12.40 -26.80
C SER A 557 19.06 -13.44 -26.39
N THR A 558 18.66 -14.36 -25.51
CA THR A 558 19.51 -15.49 -25.10
C THR A 558 19.52 -16.60 -26.15
N GLU A 559 18.53 -16.60 -27.04
CA GLU A 559 18.39 -17.54 -28.15
C GLU A 559 18.42 -16.79 -29.48
N PRO A 560 19.06 -17.35 -30.52
CA PRO A 560 18.99 -16.79 -31.86
C PRO A 560 17.57 -16.97 -32.44
N ASN A 561 17.17 -16.05 -33.29
CA ASN A 561 15.91 -16.15 -34.04
C ASN A 561 15.98 -17.25 -35.11
N GLU A 562 14.90 -17.42 -35.88
CA GLU A 562 14.81 -18.43 -36.94
C GLU A 562 15.90 -18.28 -38.02
N ALA A 563 16.47 -17.07 -38.17
CA ALA A 563 17.59 -16.78 -39.08
C ALA A 563 18.97 -17.07 -38.48
N GLY A 564 19.04 -17.50 -37.21
CA GLY A 564 20.29 -17.77 -36.50
C GLY A 564 20.95 -16.54 -35.87
N GLU A 565 20.24 -15.40 -35.80
CA GLU A 565 20.77 -14.12 -35.32
C GLU A 565 20.23 -13.79 -33.92
N PHE A 566 21.08 -13.20 -33.06
CA PHE A 566 20.65 -12.70 -31.75
C PHE A 566 19.96 -11.34 -31.91
N GLU A 567 18.75 -11.22 -31.38
CA GLU A 567 17.92 -10.01 -31.49
C GLU A 567 18.10 -9.11 -30.29
N VAL A 568 18.06 -7.80 -30.53
CA VAL A 568 17.99 -6.81 -29.45
C VAL A 568 16.52 -6.62 -29.10
N ARG A 569 16.17 -6.70 -27.83
CA ARG A 569 14.79 -6.57 -27.37
C ARG A 569 14.67 -5.43 -26.38
N ALA A 570 13.71 -4.53 -26.60
CA ALA A 570 13.35 -3.48 -25.66
C ALA A 570 12.17 -3.94 -24.81
N LYS A 571 12.19 -3.56 -23.54
CA LYS A 571 11.07 -3.80 -22.64
C LYS A 571 9.88 -2.93 -23.04
N GLU A 572 8.76 -3.58 -23.32
CA GLU A 572 7.53 -2.94 -23.77
C GLU A 572 6.45 -2.99 -22.68
N ASN A 573 6.37 -4.11 -21.96
CA ASN A 573 5.42 -4.31 -20.88
C ASN A 573 6.11 -4.71 -19.58
N ALA A 574 5.44 -4.41 -18.48
CA ALA A 574 5.79 -4.82 -17.14
C ALA A 574 4.52 -5.30 -16.42
N TYR A 575 4.67 -6.26 -15.52
CA TYR A 575 3.52 -6.95 -14.93
C TYR A 575 3.45 -6.80 -13.41
N VAL A 576 2.24 -6.65 -12.90
CA VAL A 576 1.94 -6.76 -11.47
C VAL A 576 0.97 -7.91 -11.32
N PHE A 577 1.34 -8.91 -10.52
CA PHE A 577 0.47 -10.04 -10.19
C PHE A 577 0.05 -9.90 -8.72
N ASP A 578 -1.23 -9.66 -8.50
CA ASP A 578 -1.84 -9.59 -7.18
C ASP A 578 -2.84 -10.73 -7.00
N PHE A 579 -3.03 -11.13 -5.75
CA PHE A 579 -3.80 -12.29 -5.37
C PHE A 579 -4.90 -11.97 -4.35
N ASP A 580 -5.16 -10.68 -4.12
CA ASP A 580 -6.28 -10.17 -3.36
C ASP A 580 -7.05 -9.14 -4.21
N PRO A 581 -8.07 -9.57 -4.96
CA PRO A 581 -8.85 -8.69 -5.84
C PRO A 581 -9.62 -7.60 -5.13
N ALA A 582 -10.18 -7.89 -3.95
CA ALA A 582 -10.97 -6.90 -3.23
C ALA A 582 -10.09 -5.74 -2.77
N ARG A 583 -8.93 -6.03 -2.17
CA ARG A 583 -7.94 -5.01 -1.77
C ARG A 583 -7.36 -4.28 -2.98
N THR A 584 -6.92 -5.02 -3.99
CA THR A 584 -6.22 -4.44 -5.15
C THR A 584 -7.08 -3.46 -5.91
N LEU A 585 -8.33 -3.82 -6.20
CA LEU A 585 -9.25 -2.95 -6.93
C LEU A 585 -9.68 -1.74 -6.07
N THR A 586 -9.74 -1.90 -4.75
CA THR A 586 -9.95 -0.77 -3.82
C THR A 586 -8.75 0.19 -3.86
N VAL A 587 -7.52 -0.32 -3.81
CA VAL A 587 -6.29 0.49 -3.92
C VAL A 587 -6.19 1.17 -5.29
N PHE A 588 -6.61 0.49 -6.36
CA PHE A 588 -6.63 1.04 -7.71
C PHE A 588 -7.58 2.22 -7.84
N ASP A 589 -8.80 2.09 -7.30
CA ASP A 589 -9.78 3.18 -7.22
C ASP A 589 -9.30 4.35 -6.35
N GLN A 590 -8.70 4.07 -5.18
CA GLN A 590 -8.06 5.11 -4.36
C GLN A 590 -6.92 5.81 -5.09
N PHE A 591 -6.09 5.08 -5.83
CA PHE A 591 -5.01 5.67 -6.62
C PHE A 591 -5.54 6.59 -7.73
N ALA A 592 -6.62 6.19 -8.42
CA ALA A 592 -7.25 7.00 -9.45
C ALA A 592 -7.86 8.31 -8.92
N ASN A 593 -8.31 8.33 -7.66
CA ASN A 593 -9.09 9.44 -7.10
C ASN A 593 -8.33 10.31 -6.08
N ASN A 594 -7.38 9.75 -5.33
CA ASN A 594 -6.69 10.47 -4.25
C ASN A 594 -5.45 11.26 -4.73
N LEU A 595 -5.15 11.26 -6.02
CA LEU A 595 -4.10 12.08 -6.64
C LEU A 595 -4.65 13.32 -7.37
N ASN A 596 -5.98 13.43 -7.50
CA ASN A 596 -6.65 14.50 -8.22
C ASN A 596 -7.25 15.52 -7.25
N LEU A 597 -6.83 16.80 -7.35
CA LEU A 597 -7.25 17.88 -6.44
C LEU A 597 -8.79 18.04 -6.29
N GLY A 598 -9.57 17.70 -7.31
CA GLY A 598 -11.03 17.77 -7.28
C GLY A 598 -11.73 16.58 -6.60
N THR A 599 -11.01 15.47 -6.35
CA THR A 599 -11.55 14.25 -5.75
C THR A 599 -10.84 13.79 -4.47
N ILE A 600 -9.86 14.55 -4.00
CA ILE A 600 -9.17 14.33 -2.71
C ILE A 600 -10.18 14.41 -1.54
N ASN A 601 -9.93 13.62 -0.49
CA ASN A 601 -10.77 13.51 0.71
C ASN A 601 -12.24 13.14 0.44
N GLY A 602 -12.52 12.40 -0.64
CA GLY A 602 -13.87 11.99 -0.99
C GLY A 602 -14.73 13.10 -1.60
N GLY A 603 -14.13 14.25 -1.98
CA GLY A 603 -14.78 15.24 -2.82
C GLY A 603 -15.10 14.69 -4.22
N GLY A 604 -16.09 15.25 -4.91
CA GLY A 604 -16.42 14.89 -6.29
C GLY A 604 -17.64 13.96 -6.47
N THR A 605 -18.14 13.92 -7.70
CA THR A 605 -19.33 13.14 -8.09
C THR A 605 -18.97 11.70 -8.47
N LEU A 606 -19.93 10.78 -8.39
CA LEU A 606 -19.76 9.39 -8.84
C LEU A 606 -19.28 9.31 -10.30
N GLU A 607 -19.80 10.20 -11.17
CA GLU A 607 -19.39 10.30 -12.57
C GLU A 607 -17.92 10.71 -12.73
N GLN A 608 -17.43 11.67 -11.92
CA GLN A 608 -16.01 12.04 -11.92
C GLN A 608 -15.12 10.90 -11.44
N ARG A 609 -15.56 10.17 -10.41
CA ARG A 609 -14.84 8.98 -9.92
C ARG A 609 -14.73 7.90 -10.99
N LYS A 610 -15.85 7.60 -11.67
CA LYS A 610 -15.89 6.64 -12.78
C LYS A 610 -15.00 7.09 -13.95
N ALA A 611 -15.00 8.38 -14.28
CA ALA A 611 -14.15 8.93 -15.34
C ALA A 611 -12.65 8.77 -15.02
N ASN A 612 -12.23 9.04 -13.78
CA ASN A 612 -10.84 8.86 -13.34
C ASN A 612 -10.40 7.39 -13.44
N ILE A 613 -11.26 6.46 -13.00
CA ILE A 613 -11.00 5.02 -13.11
C ILE A 613 -10.89 4.60 -14.59
N HIS A 614 -11.82 5.08 -15.43
CA HIS A 614 -11.80 4.80 -16.87
C HIS A 614 -10.52 5.28 -17.55
N GLU A 615 -10.08 6.50 -17.25
CA GLU A 615 -8.84 7.04 -17.81
C GLU A 615 -7.62 6.20 -17.38
N LEU A 616 -7.56 5.81 -16.10
CA LEU A 616 -6.47 4.96 -15.61
C LEU A 616 -6.48 3.57 -16.25
N LEU A 617 -7.65 2.91 -16.41
CA LEU A 617 -7.76 1.57 -17.02
C LEU A 617 -7.22 1.54 -18.46
N ASN A 618 -7.43 2.60 -19.25
CA ASN A 618 -6.90 2.68 -20.62
C ASN A 618 -5.36 2.55 -20.68
N PHE A 619 -4.68 2.98 -19.61
CA PHE A 619 -3.22 3.05 -19.54
C PHE A 619 -2.59 2.03 -18.60
N PHE A 620 -3.34 1.56 -17.60
CA PHE A 620 -2.99 0.52 -16.65
C PHE A 620 -4.10 -0.53 -16.63
N PRO A 621 -4.19 -1.39 -17.67
CA PRO A 621 -5.23 -2.38 -17.77
C PRO A 621 -5.14 -3.34 -16.59
N VAL A 622 -6.31 -3.67 -16.06
CA VAL A 622 -6.47 -4.65 -14.99
C VAL A 622 -7.17 -5.86 -15.58
N ILE A 623 -6.50 -7.01 -15.51
CA ILE A 623 -6.99 -8.30 -15.96
C ILE A 623 -7.40 -9.07 -14.70
N GLY A 624 -8.67 -9.44 -14.62
CA GLY A 624 -9.23 -10.18 -13.48
C GLY A 624 -9.95 -11.44 -13.92
N GLU A 625 -10.30 -12.27 -12.95
CA GLU A 625 -11.08 -13.48 -13.18
C GLU A 625 -12.58 -13.15 -13.23
N ASP A 626 -13.25 -13.60 -14.30
CA ASP A 626 -14.71 -13.58 -14.41
C ASP A 626 -15.38 -14.67 -13.55
N GLU A 627 -16.70 -14.85 -13.72
CA GLU A 627 -17.47 -15.86 -12.98
C GLU A 627 -17.08 -17.30 -13.35
N ASP A 628 -16.56 -17.52 -14.57
CA ASP A 628 -16.13 -18.82 -15.07
C ASP A 628 -14.65 -19.10 -14.75
N GLY A 629 -13.99 -18.22 -13.99
CA GLY A 629 -12.56 -18.31 -13.65
C GLY A 629 -11.62 -18.05 -14.84
N THR A 630 -12.14 -17.42 -15.90
CA THR A 630 -11.39 -17.02 -17.10
C THR A 630 -10.87 -15.59 -16.94
N LEU A 631 -9.69 -15.30 -17.48
CA LEU A 631 -9.12 -13.96 -17.43
C LEU A 631 -9.75 -13.04 -18.47
N VAL A 632 -10.22 -11.88 -18.01
CA VAL A 632 -10.82 -10.82 -18.82
C VAL A 632 -10.29 -9.46 -18.39
N GLU A 633 -10.19 -8.53 -19.33
CA GLU A 633 -9.91 -7.13 -19.02
C GLU A 633 -11.13 -6.50 -18.33
N LEU A 634 -10.89 -5.86 -17.18
CA LEU A 634 -11.94 -5.29 -16.34
C LEU A 634 -12.34 -3.89 -16.81
N ASP A 635 -13.64 -3.62 -16.82
CA ASP A 635 -14.18 -2.28 -17.02
C ASP A 635 -14.41 -1.52 -15.69
N VAL A 636 -14.82 -0.26 -15.80
CA VAL A 636 -15.07 0.64 -14.66
C VAL A 636 -16.12 0.09 -13.70
N GLU A 637 -17.20 -0.50 -14.24
CA GLU A 637 -18.26 -1.07 -13.40
C GLU A 637 -17.75 -2.29 -12.65
N GLN A 638 -16.93 -3.13 -13.30
CA GLN A 638 -16.31 -4.29 -12.68
C GLN A 638 -15.31 -3.92 -11.58
N VAL A 639 -14.49 -2.88 -11.77
CA VAL A 639 -13.57 -2.38 -10.72
C VAL A 639 -14.33 -2.00 -9.45
N LEU A 640 -15.54 -1.45 -9.59
CA LEU A 640 -16.38 -1.04 -8.46
C LEU A 640 -17.23 -2.19 -7.90
N THR A 641 -17.71 -3.11 -8.74
CA THR A 641 -18.64 -4.18 -8.35
C THR A 641 -17.96 -5.47 -7.90
N ILE A 642 -16.80 -5.85 -8.45
CA ILE A 642 -16.09 -7.07 -8.06
C ILE A 642 -15.73 -7.08 -6.56
N PRO A 643 -15.15 -6.01 -5.98
CA PRO A 643 -14.86 -5.99 -4.54
C PRO A 643 -16.12 -6.18 -3.69
N ARG A 644 -17.23 -5.54 -4.08
CA ARG A 644 -18.53 -5.69 -3.41
C ARG A 644 -19.04 -7.13 -3.50
N LYS A 645 -19.02 -7.71 -4.71
CA LYS A 645 -19.47 -9.08 -4.95
C LYS A 645 -18.66 -10.08 -4.12
N ILE A 646 -17.34 -9.96 -4.11
CA ILE A 646 -16.46 -10.82 -3.30
C ILE A 646 -16.79 -10.70 -1.81
N ARG A 647 -16.98 -9.48 -1.29
CA ARG A 647 -17.41 -9.27 0.09
C ARG A 647 -18.77 -9.90 0.38
N SER A 648 -19.76 -9.72 -0.50
CA SER A 648 -21.11 -10.26 -0.33
C SER A 648 -21.16 -11.80 -0.36
N GLN A 649 -20.38 -12.42 -1.24
CA GLN A 649 -20.24 -13.89 -1.30
C GLN A 649 -19.58 -14.43 -0.03
N GLU A 650 -18.58 -13.72 0.50
CA GLU A 650 -17.94 -14.08 1.77
C GLU A 650 -18.90 -13.92 2.96
N VAL A 651 -19.76 -12.91 2.96
CA VAL A 651 -20.84 -12.75 3.95
C VAL A 651 -21.77 -13.96 3.91
N VAL A 652 -22.25 -14.34 2.73
CA VAL A 652 -23.14 -15.52 2.54
C VAL A 652 -22.46 -16.81 2.99
N ARG A 653 -21.20 -17.04 2.58
CA ARG A 653 -20.39 -18.19 3.00
C ARG A 653 -20.29 -18.32 4.51
N ARG A 654 -20.14 -17.18 5.19
CA ARG A 654 -20.02 -17.12 6.65
C ARG A 654 -21.37 -17.11 7.36
N GLY A 655 -22.47 -17.29 6.64
CA GLY A 655 -23.81 -17.27 7.21
C GLY A 655 -24.16 -15.90 7.79
N PHE A 656 -23.76 -14.83 7.09
CA PHE A 656 -23.92 -13.44 7.49
C PHE A 656 -23.17 -13.03 8.77
N MET A 657 -22.23 -13.83 9.27
CA MET A 657 -21.42 -13.47 10.46
C MET A 657 -20.11 -12.72 10.12
N SER A 658 -20.05 -12.07 8.95
CA SER A 658 -18.85 -11.38 8.48
C SER A 658 -18.82 -9.91 8.89
N ASN A 659 -17.64 -9.40 9.23
CA ASN A 659 -17.44 -7.99 9.56
C ASN A 659 -17.68 -7.03 8.38
N PHE A 660 -17.71 -7.53 7.14
CA PHE A 660 -18.02 -6.71 5.96
C PHE A 660 -19.43 -6.12 5.99
N LEU A 661 -20.33 -6.61 6.85
CA LEU A 661 -21.69 -6.09 6.99
C LEU A 661 -21.80 -4.86 7.88
N PHE A 662 -20.77 -4.48 8.64
CA PHE A 662 -20.90 -3.49 9.70
C PHE A 662 -20.00 -2.28 9.48
N ASN A 663 -20.63 -1.10 9.57
CA ASN A 663 -19.93 0.18 9.52
C ASN A 663 -19.66 0.65 10.95
N ILE A 664 -18.59 0.13 11.55
CA ILE A 664 -18.29 0.37 12.97
C ILE A 664 -17.28 1.50 13.24
N SER A 665 -16.91 2.28 12.22
CA SER A 665 -15.89 3.34 12.36
C SER A 665 -16.29 4.46 13.33
N ASN A 666 -17.59 4.67 13.57
CA ASN A 666 -18.12 5.73 14.46
C ASN A 666 -18.76 5.19 15.76
N VAL A 667 -18.43 3.96 16.15
CA VAL A 667 -19.07 3.26 17.27
C VAL A 667 -18.76 3.85 18.65
N PHE A 668 -17.75 4.71 18.73
CA PHE A 668 -17.31 5.32 19.97
C PHE A 668 -18.23 6.43 20.49
N SER A 669 -19.12 6.94 19.64
CA SER A 669 -20.09 7.98 20.01
C SER A 669 -21.52 7.43 20.18
N LEU A 670 -21.69 6.11 20.34
CA LEU A 670 -23.02 5.51 20.43
C LEU A 670 -23.79 5.97 21.68
N PRO A 671 -24.98 6.57 21.52
CA PRO A 671 -25.82 6.99 22.64
C PRO A 671 -26.30 5.84 23.51
N LYS A 672 -26.68 6.15 24.76
CA LYS A 672 -27.28 5.16 25.68
C LYS A 672 -28.46 4.41 25.10
N PRO A 673 -29.43 5.09 24.47
CA PRO A 673 -30.56 4.39 23.89
C PRO A 673 -30.12 3.44 22.75
N VAL A 674 -29.04 3.73 22.03
CA VAL A 674 -28.48 2.82 21.00
C VAL A 674 -27.80 1.60 21.65
N MET A 675 -27.00 1.81 22.68
CA MET A 675 -26.35 0.72 23.40
C MET A 675 -27.35 -0.21 24.10
N ASP A 676 -28.44 0.33 24.63
CA ASP A 676 -29.54 -0.47 25.20
C ASP A 676 -30.21 -1.36 24.14
N VAL A 677 -30.22 -0.95 22.86
CA VAL A 677 -30.67 -1.79 21.75
C VAL A 677 -29.65 -2.89 21.47
N ILE A 678 -28.37 -2.53 21.29
CA ILE A 678 -27.30 -3.48 20.93
C ILE A 678 -27.12 -4.54 22.02
N ASN A 679 -27.20 -4.17 23.29
CA ASN A 679 -27.05 -5.08 24.43
C ASN A 679 -28.16 -6.16 24.50
N LYS A 680 -29.30 -5.98 23.82
CA LYS A 680 -30.34 -7.01 23.70
C LYS A 680 -29.99 -8.10 22.69
N LEU A 681 -29.02 -7.87 21.81
CA LEU A 681 -28.57 -8.85 20.81
C LEU A 681 -27.65 -9.89 21.46
N GLU A 682 -27.77 -11.15 21.02
CA GLU A 682 -26.94 -12.26 21.51
C GLU A 682 -25.52 -12.20 20.93
N PRO A 683 -24.45 -12.12 21.75
CA PRO A 683 -23.08 -12.05 21.23
C PRO A 683 -22.68 -13.36 20.52
N THR A 684 -22.12 -13.23 19.31
CA THR A 684 -21.71 -14.35 18.45
C THR A 684 -20.30 -14.13 17.89
N LYS A 685 -19.40 -15.09 18.15
CA LYS A 685 -18.01 -15.07 17.67
C LYS A 685 -17.86 -15.52 16.22
N GLU A 686 -16.79 -15.06 15.58
CA GLU A 686 -16.39 -15.49 14.24
C GLU A 686 -15.70 -16.87 14.32
N GLY A 687 -16.38 -17.95 13.92
CA GLY A 687 -15.84 -19.33 13.90
C GLY A 687 -16.16 -20.20 15.14
N LYS A 688 -15.68 -21.46 15.15
CA LYS A 688 -16.03 -22.49 16.17
C LYS A 688 -15.02 -22.67 17.32
N SER A 689 -13.97 -21.86 17.45
CA SER A 689 -12.95 -22.05 18.50
C SER A 689 -12.94 -20.95 19.58
N GLY A 690 -13.16 -21.35 20.84
CA GLY A 690 -12.45 -20.77 22.00
C GLY A 690 -13.22 -19.85 22.95
N LYS A 691 -13.51 -20.41 24.14
CA LYS A 691 -13.88 -19.80 25.45
C LYS A 691 -14.94 -18.67 25.45
N LYS A 692 -16.00 -18.87 26.24
CA LYS A 692 -16.96 -17.81 26.63
C LYS A 692 -16.19 -16.58 27.12
N GLY A 693 -16.35 -15.45 26.43
CA GLY A 693 -15.94 -14.14 26.95
C GLY A 693 -16.77 -13.82 28.19
N ALA A 694 -16.19 -13.07 29.12
CA ALA A 694 -16.93 -12.59 30.28
C ALA A 694 -18.06 -11.65 29.83
N ASP A 695 -19.20 -11.67 30.51
CA ASP A 695 -20.30 -10.72 30.30
C ASP A 695 -19.81 -9.30 30.66
N ILE A 696 -19.36 -8.54 29.66
CA ILE A 696 -19.04 -7.11 29.83
C ILE A 696 -20.35 -6.34 29.66
N VAL A 697 -20.86 -5.75 30.74
CA VAL A 697 -21.99 -4.82 30.68
C VAL A 697 -21.47 -3.46 30.21
N ILE A 698 -21.84 -3.03 29.01
CA ILE A 698 -21.40 -1.74 28.47
C ILE A 698 -22.30 -0.63 29.02
N SER A 699 -21.70 0.38 29.67
CA SER A 699 -22.37 1.61 30.07
C SER A 699 -22.27 2.66 28.96
N ALA A 700 -23.34 3.41 28.75
CA ALA A 700 -23.37 4.48 27.78
C ALA A 700 -22.59 5.73 28.20
N SER A 701 -22.28 6.55 27.19
CA SER A 701 -21.40 7.73 27.21
C SER A 701 -19.96 7.40 27.59
N SER A 702 -19.14 7.14 26.58
CA SER A 702 -17.68 7.13 26.75
C SER A 702 -16.96 8.14 25.86
N GLY A 703 -17.66 9.18 25.39
CA GLY A 703 -17.09 10.51 25.05
C GLY A 703 -15.79 10.53 24.25
N PHE A 704 -15.52 9.51 23.43
CA PHE A 704 -14.25 9.33 22.77
C PHE A 704 -14.12 10.34 21.62
N VAL A 705 -12.96 10.99 21.52
CA VAL A 705 -12.61 11.82 20.37
C VAL A 705 -11.80 10.97 19.39
N VAL A 706 -12.10 11.02 18.10
CA VAL A 706 -11.51 10.13 17.09
C VAL A 706 -10.77 10.96 16.05
N ASP A 707 -9.58 10.53 15.64
CA ASP A 707 -8.80 11.18 14.57
C ASP A 707 -9.25 10.73 13.16
N ASP A 708 -8.71 11.35 12.11
CA ASP A 708 -9.04 11.06 10.70
C ASP A 708 -8.66 9.63 10.26
N ASP A 709 -7.81 8.94 11.04
CA ASP A 709 -7.41 7.54 10.84
C ASP A 709 -8.29 6.55 11.66
N GLY A 710 -9.27 7.06 12.42
CA GLY A 710 -10.21 6.25 13.20
C GLY A 710 -9.69 5.83 14.59
N ASN A 711 -8.62 6.44 15.09
CA ASN A 711 -8.06 6.15 16.41
C ASN A 711 -8.63 7.06 17.49
N VAL A 712 -8.84 6.51 18.69
CA VAL A 712 -9.30 7.26 19.86
C VAL A 712 -8.18 8.14 20.41
N THR A 713 -8.49 9.41 20.64
CA THR A 713 -7.61 10.48 21.11
C THR A 713 -8.25 11.16 22.31
N SER A 714 -7.44 11.64 23.25
CA SER A 714 -7.93 12.41 24.41
C SER A 714 -8.00 13.91 24.08
N THR A 715 -8.99 14.63 24.62
CA THR A 715 -9.03 16.10 24.52
C THR A 715 -8.00 16.73 25.45
N ASP A 716 -7.45 17.88 25.04
CA ASP A 716 -6.46 18.60 25.85
C ASP A 716 -7.04 19.08 27.20
N GLU A 717 -8.33 19.42 27.26
CA GLU A 717 -9.03 19.80 28.52
C GLU A 717 -9.18 18.61 29.49
N HIS A 718 -9.61 17.43 29.03
CA HIS A 718 -9.72 16.24 29.89
C HIS A 718 -8.35 15.77 30.36
N THR A 719 -7.36 15.82 29.46
CA THR A 719 -5.97 15.47 29.79
C THR A 719 -5.41 16.41 30.87
N GLN A 720 -5.74 17.70 30.86
CA GLN A 720 -5.31 18.66 31.89
C GLN A 720 -5.96 18.41 33.26
N ASP A 721 -7.25 18.07 33.30
CA ASP A 721 -7.94 17.71 34.55
C ASP A 721 -7.38 16.40 35.14
N VAL A 722 -7.15 15.39 34.30
CA VAL A 722 -6.53 14.11 34.67
C VAL A 722 -5.09 14.32 35.15
N VAL A 723 -4.30 15.18 34.50
CA VAL A 723 -2.95 15.56 34.97
C VAL A 723 -3.01 16.24 36.34
N ARG A 724 -3.98 17.13 36.57
CA ARG A 724 -4.15 17.83 37.85
C ARG A 724 -4.54 16.89 38.98
N ASP A 725 -5.43 15.94 38.71
CA ASP A 725 -5.94 14.98 39.69
C ASP A 725 -4.93 13.86 40.01
N LEU A 726 -4.19 13.37 39.01
CA LEU A 726 -3.19 12.31 39.19
C LEU A 726 -1.88 12.82 39.80
N PHE A 727 -1.38 13.97 39.31
CA PHE A 727 -0.04 14.46 39.63
C PHE A 727 -0.02 15.64 40.62
N GLY A 728 -1.08 16.45 40.74
CA GLY A 728 -1.34 17.40 41.83
C GLY A 728 -0.17 18.27 42.34
N ASP A 729 -0.31 18.87 43.54
CA ASP A 729 0.76 19.67 44.21
C ASP A 729 1.95 18.81 44.71
N LYS A 730 2.20 17.64 44.09
CA LYS A 730 3.40 16.86 44.39
C LYS A 730 4.61 17.62 43.86
N LYS A 731 5.56 17.91 44.75
CA LYS A 731 6.86 18.47 44.35
C LYS A 731 7.71 17.38 43.72
N TYR A 732 7.62 17.25 42.40
CA TYR A 732 8.61 16.56 41.59
C TYR A 732 9.96 17.27 41.80
N SER A 733 11.06 16.52 41.90
CA SER A 733 12.38 17.04 42.26
C SER A 733 12.75 18.26 41.42
N THR A 734 12.66 19.46 42.01
CA THR A 734 13.04 20.71 41.35
C THR A 734 14.55 20.81 41.34
N VAL A 735 15.14 20.70 40.15
CA VAL A 735 16.55 21.01 39.91
C VAL A 735 16.73 22.51 40.12
N THR A 736 17.63 22.92 41.01
CA THR A 736 17.87 24.35 41.26
C THR A 736 18.77 24.95 40.17
N VAL A 737 18.70 26.28 39.98
CA VAL A 737 19.61 26.99 39.06
C VAL A 737 21.08 26.77 39.45
N ASP A 738 21.34 26.61 40.75
CA ASP A 738 22.66 26.27 41.27
C ASP A 738 23.10 24.85 40.86
N ASP A 739 22.20 23.86 40.93
CA ASP A 739 22.49 22.49 40.46
C ASP A 739 22.79 22.44 38.95
N VAL A 740 22.08 23.23 38.13
CA VAL A 740 22.33 23.33 36.67
C VAL A 740 23.62 24.08 36.39
N SER A 741 23.89 25.16 37.12
CA SER A 741 25.11 25.96 36.97
C SER A 741 26.36 25.14 37.28
N ASP A 742 26.34 24.34 38.36
CA ASP A 742 27.43 23.41 38.71
C ASP A 742 27.64 22.33 37.64
N LEU A 743 26.57 21.92 36.95
CA LEU A 743 26.59 20.92 35.87
C LEU A 743 27.17 21.50 34.57
N VAL A 744 26.82 22.75 34.23
CA VAL A 744 27.40 23.51 33.10
C VAL A 744 28.87 23.88 33.38
N GLU A 745 29.23 24.17 34.62
CA GLU A 745 30.63 24.42 35.01
C GLU A 745 31.50 23.17 34.98
N SER A 746 31.01 22.04 35.50
CA SER A 746 31.76 20.78 35.53
C SER A 746 31.95 20.16 34.15
N SER A 747 30.95 20.26 33.27
CA SER A 747 31.01 19.79 31.88
C SER A 747 31.96 20.62 31.00
N SER A 748 32.07 21.92 31.24
CA SER A 748 33.01 22.81 30.54
C SER A 748 34.49 22.46 30.74
N LYS A 749 34.83 21.57 31.68
CA LYS A 749 36.20 21.07 31.94
C LYS A 749 36.50 19.70 31.32
N GLN A 750 35.50 18.93 30.89
CA GLN A 750 35.66 17.53 30.44
C GLN A 750 35.49 17.33 28.94
N ASP A 751 35.04 18.37 28.21
CA ASP A 751 34.98 18.45 26.74
C ASP A 751 34.17 17.35 26.03
N LYS A 752 33.36 16.59 26.77
CA LYS A 752 32.54 15.49 26.24
C LYS A 752 31.07 15.84 26.33
N VAL A 753 30.45 16.04 25.17
CA VAL A 753 28.99 16.19 25.04
C VAL A 753 28.28 15.04 25.70
N ASP A 754 28.71 13.80 25.47
CA ASP A 754 28.17 12.60 26.11
C ASP A 754 28.03 12.74 27.62
N VAL A 755 28.97 13.40 28.31
CA VAL A 755 28.91 13.53 29.78
C VAL A 755 27.80 14.50 30.16
N LEU A 756 27.76 15.67 29.52
CA LEU A 756 26.72 16.66 29.70
C LEU A 756 25.34 16.09 29.31
N ALA A 757 25.24 15.44 28.15
CA ALA A 757 24.04 14.82 27.63
C ALA A 757 23.59 13.65 28.51
N ASN A 758 24.48 12.80 29.03
CA ASN A 758 24.11 11.71 29.93
C ASN A 758 23.71 12.23 31.32
N GLN A 759 24.35 13.28 31.83
CA GLN A 759 23.94 13.90 33.10
C GLN A 759 22.58 14.59 32.96
N LEU A 760 22.38 15.37 31.89
CA LEU A 760 21.09 15.97 31.56
C LEU A 760 20.02 14.90 31.30
N ALA A 761 20.34 13.85 30.55
CA ALA A 761 19.44 12.73 30.30
C ALA A 761 19.10 12.01 31.61
N SER A 762 20.04 11.83 32.53
CA SER A 762 19.77 11.22 33.84
C SER A 762 18.84 12.07 34.70
N ILE A 763 18.97 13.39 34.63
CA ILE A 763 18.10 14.33 35.33
C ILE A 763 16.69 14.29 34.74
N LEU A 764 16.57 14.35 33.40
CA LEU A 764 15.31 14.25 32.68
C LEU A 764 14.65 12.87 32.86
N GLU A 765 15.42 11.78 32.80
CA GLU A 765 14.97 10.41 33.02
C GLU A 765 14.51 10.21 34.47
N THR A 766 15.23 10.73 35.47
CA THR A 766 14.83 10.62 36.87
C THR A 766 13.53 11.37 37.11
N SER A 767 13.39 12.56 36.51
CA SER A 767 12.14 13.32 36.56
C SER A 767 10.99 12.52 35.91
N ALA A 768 11.16 12.00 34.69
CA ALA A 768 10.12 11.22 34.02
C ALA A 768 9.83 9.86 34.69
N GLN A 769 10.83 9.16 35.23
CA GLN A 769 10.65 7.91 35.96
C GLN A 769 9.84 8.13 37.24
N SER A 770 10.04 9.27 37.91
CA SER A 770 9.21 9.62 39.06
C SER A 770 7.74 9.79 38.67
N VAL A 771 7.46 10.40 37.50
CA VAL A 771 6.11 10.54 36.93
C VAL A 771 5.53 9.18 36.52
N VAL A 772 6.30 8.32 35.84
CA VAL A 772 5.85 6.99 35.41
C VAL A 772 5.63 6.04 36.59
N SER A 773 6.45 6.13 37.64
CA SER A 773 6.28 5.35 38.87
C SER A 773 5.03 5.79 39.62
N ASP A 774 4.81 7.11 39.76
CA ASP A 774 3.59 7.66 40.33
C ASP A 774 2.34 7.21 39.56
N ALA A 775 2.41 7.22 38.22
CA ALA A 775 1.34 6.70 37.37
C ALA A 775 1.12 5.20 37.58
N LYS A 776 2.18 4.39 37.68
CA LYS A 776 2.08 2.94 37.91
C LYS A 776 1.42 2.60 39.25
N GLU A 777 1.71 3.36 40.30
CA GLU A 777 1.04 3.19 41.60
C GLU A 777 -0.45 3.53 41.54
N GLN A 778 -0.84 4.52 40.73
CA GLN A 778 -2.23 4.95 40.60
C GLN A 778 -3.07 4.12 39.62
N TYR A 779 -2.50 3.71 38.48
CA TYR A 779 -3.17 2.89 37.45
C TYR A 779 -3.09 1.38 37.71
N GLY A 780 -2.17 0.91 38.55
CA GLY A 780 -2.07 -0.50 38.93
C GLY A 780 -1.96 -1.45 37.72
N ASP A 781 -2.87 -2.43 37.65
CA ASP A 781 -2.89 -3.48 36.61
C ASP A 781 -3.28 -2.96 35.20
N ASP A 782 -3.83 -1.75 35.08
CA ASP A 782 -4.14 -1.13 33.78
C ASP A 782 -2.86 -0.77 33.00
N MET A 783 -1.75 -0.55 33.72
CA MET A 783 -0.42 -0.33 33.14
C MET A 783 0.29 -1.65 32.87
N ARG A 784 0.21 -2.18 31.64
CA ARG A 784 0.95 -3.41 31.30
C ARG A 784 2.45 -3.17 31.35
N VAL A 785 3.20 -4.26 31.55
CA VAL A 785 4.66 -4.25 31.45
C VAL A 785 5.13 -3.69 30.10
N SER A 786 4.42 -3.96 29.01
CA SER A 786 4.69 -3.39 27.69
C SER A 786 4.46 -1.87 27.62
N ASP A 787 3.46 -1.34 28.32
CA ASP A 787 3.16 0.10 28.34
C ASP A 787 4.18 0.85 29.19
N ASN A 788 4.51 0.30 30.37
CA ASN A 788 5.59 0.79 31.21
C ASN A 788 6.93 0.75 30.47
N ASN A 789 7.22 -0.32 29.72
CA ASN A 789 8.44 -0.40 28.92
C ASN A 789 8.41 0.57 27.74
N GLN A 790 7.26 0.80 27.11
CA GLN A 790 7.12 1.75 26.01
C GLN A 790 7.23 3.21 26.50
N LEU A 791 6.60 3.58 27.61
CA LEU A 791 6.72 4.92 28.20
C LEU A 791 8.13 5.16 28.73
N ASN A 792 8.70 4.21 29.47
CA ASN A 792 10.09 4.32 29.89
C ASN A 792 11.03 4.36 28.69
N SER A 793 10.79 3.58 27.63
CA SER A 793 11.59 3.69 26.40
C SER A 793 11.36 5.02 25.68
N HIS A 794 10.13 5.54 25.65
CA HIS A 794 9.77 6.79 25.00
C HIS A 794 10.42 7.96 25.73
N PHE A 795 10.25 8.07 27.05
CA PHE A 795 10.87 9.12 27.86
C PHE A 795 12.36 8.94 27.97
N LYS A 796 12.90 7.72 27.99
CA LYS A 796 14.35 7.50 27.88
C LYS A 796 14.89 8.01 26.55
N ASN A 797 14.24 7.65 25.45
CA ASN A 797 14.66 8.11 24.13
C ASN A 797 14.46 9.62 23.98
N LYS A 798 13.40 10.20 24.56
CA LYS A 798 13.08 11.63 24.50
C LYS A 798 13.97 12.46 25.45
N ALA A 799 14.24 11.97 26.65
CA ALA A 799 15.20 12.56 27.59
C ALA A 799 16.59 12.54 26.99
N ALA A 800 17.03 11.39 26.47
CA ALA A 800 18.29 11.27 25.75
C ALA A 800 18.34 12.22 24.55
N LYS A 801 17.25 12.35 23.80
CA LYS A 801 17.12 13.27 22.67
C LYS A 801 17.17 14.73 23.12
N THR A 802 16.23 15.23 23.90
CA THR A 802 16.22 16.62 24.41
C THR A 802 17.53 17.00 25.10
N ALA A 803 18.11 16.09 25.90
CA ALA A 803 19.44 16.29 26.48
C ALA A 803 20.53 16.34 25.41
N GLN A 804 20.51 15.43 24.44
CA GLN A 804 21.40 15.48 23.29
C GLN A 804 21.22 16.75 22.46
N ASP A 805 20.03 17.32 22.37
CA ASP A 805 19.74 18.47 21.50
C ASP A 805 20.15 19.79 22.14
N LEU A 806 19.92 19.93 23.45
CA LEU A 806 20.43 21.06 24.23
C LEU A 806 21.95 20.96 24.37
N ALA A 807 22.48 19.76 24.63
CA ALA A 807 23.92 19.53 24.62
C ALA A 807 24.51 19.72 23.22
N ALA A 808 23.77 19.37 22.16
CA ALA A 808 24.13 19.59 20.76
C ALA A 808 24.17 21.05 20.44
N ASP A 809 23.07 21.77 20.63
CA ASP A 809 22.99 23.19 20.30
C ASP A 809 24.04 23.97 21.08
N PHE A 810 24.21 23.68 22.37
CA PHE A 810 25.27 24.28 23.18
C PHE A 810 26.66 23.93 22.66
N LYS A 811 26.97 22.65 22.39
CA LYS A 811 28.29 22.27 21.88
C LYS A 811 28.51 22.78 20.45
N ILE A 812 27.49 22.82 19.60
CA ILE A 812 27.56 23.37 18.24
C ILE A 812 27.87 24.87 18.32
N LYS A 813 27.13 25.63 19.16
CA LYS A 813 27.41 27.05 19.41
C LYS A 813 28.80 27.26 20.01
N GLN A 814 29.21 26.41 20.97
CA GLN A 814 30.56 26.43 21.54
C GLN A 814 31.63 26.15 20.47
N ASN A 815 31.44 25.12 19.64
CA ASN A 815 32.34 24.72 18.56
C ASN A 815 32.44 25.81 17.48
N ILE A 816 31.33 26.52 17.20
CA ILE A 816 31.30 27.65 16.27
C ILE A 816 32.10 28.81 16.87
N MET A 817 31.85 29.17 18.13
CA MET A 817 32.58 30.26 18.81
C MET A 817 34.07 29.99 18.96
N GLU A 818 34.47 28.78 19.37
CA GLU A 818 35.89 28.39 19.50
C GLU A 818 36.60 28.49 18.16
N LYS A 819 35.94 28.10 17.07
CA LYS A 819 36.50 28.23 15.72
C LYS A 819 36.55 29.67 15.23
N GLU A 820 35.54 30.49 15.53
CA GLU A 820 35.57 31.94 15.23
C GLU A 820 36.72 32.65 15.94
N ARG A 821 37.06 32.23 17.17
CA ARG A 821 38.24 32.70 17.91
C ARG A 821 39.53 32.31 17.22
N ASP A 822 39.69 31.03 16.87
CA ASP A 822 40.90 30.54 16.19
C ASP A 822 41.11 31.24 14.83
N GLU A 823 40.03 31.48 14.07
CA GLU A 823 40.07 32.21 12.81
C GLU A 823 40.39 33.68 12.98
N ALA A 824 39.88 34.34 14.02
CA ALA A 824 40.21 35.73 14.32
C ALA A 824 41.71 35.87 14.68
N ILE A 825 42.28 34.89 15.38
CA ILE A 825 43.72 34.82 15.69
C ILE A 825 44.52 34.59 14.39
N GLU A 826 44.11 33.65 13.55
CA GLU A 826 44.80 33.35 12.28
C GLU A 826 44.75 34.54 11.29
N GLN A 827 43.63 35.24 11.18
CA GLN A 827 43.49 36.46 10.37
C GLN A 827 44.39 37.59 10.86
N ILE A 828 44.61 37.70 12.17
CA ILE A 828 45.57 38.66 12.73
C ILE A 828 46.99 38.28 12.32
N MET A 829 47.37 37.00 12.46
CA MET A 829 48.69 36.51 12.07
C MET A 829 48.96 36.78 10.57
N ASP A 830 47.99 36.50 9.69
CA ASP A 830 48.08 36.80 8.25
C ASP A 830 48.14 38.32 7.93
N SER A 831 47.40 39.14 8.67
CA SER A 831 47.39 40.60 8.49
C SER A 831 48.69 41.28 8.92
N ILE A 832 49.43 40.61 9.81
CA ILE A 832 50.70 41.07 10.36
C ILE A 832 51.87 40.65 9.45
N ASP A 833 51.82 39.45 8.88
CA ASP A 833 52.78 38.99 7.87
C ASP A 833 52.77 39.84 6.58
N THR A 834 51.67 40.55 6.32
CA THR A 834 51.51 41.44 5.14
C THR A 834 51.85 42.91 5.40
N ALA A 835 52.12 43.30 6.64
CA ALA A 835 52.48 44.66 7.02
C ALA A 835 54.01 44.83 7.15
N ASN A 836 54.59 45.85 6.49
CA ASN A 836 56.02 46.22 6.64
C ASN A 836 56.30 46.86 8.02
N LEU A 837 56.14 46.09 9.10
CA LEU A 837 56.38 46.49 10.49
C LEU A 837 57.73 45.93 10.98
N THR A 838 58.33 46.57 11.99
CA THR A 838 59.53 46.04 12.65
C THR A 838 59.14 44.93 13.66
N GLU A 839 60.06 44.00 13.92
CA GLU A 839 59.88 42.85 14.84
C GLU A 839 59.22 43.23 16.18
N THR A 840 59.63 44.36 16.76
CA THR A 840 59.12 44.84 18.06
C THR A 840 57.71 45.44 17.98
N GLN A 841 57.31 45.97 16.82
CA GLN A 841 55.95 46.51 16.61
C GLN A 841 54.95 45.38 16.30
N VAL A 842 55.43 44.28 15.73
CA VAL A 842 54.65 43.07 15.46
C VAL A 842 54.24 42.38 16.76
N GLU A 843 55.19 42.11 17.67
CA GLU A 843 54.89 41.43 18.95
C GLU A 843 53.86 42.20 19.79
N ALA A 844 54.00 43.52 19.90
CA ALA A 844 53.07 44.35 20.68
C ALA A 844 51.66 44.38 20.07
N ALA A 845 51.54 44.38 18.74
CA ALA A 845 50.25 44.38 18.04
C ALA A 845 49.55 43.01 18.12
N ILE A 846 50.31 41.91 18.16
CA ILE A 846 49.78 40.55 18.39
C ILE A 846 49.20 40.47 19.80
N GLU A 847 49.97 40.86 20.83
CA GLU A 847 49.51 40.79 22.23
C GLU A 847 48.26 41.64 22.47
N GLU A 848 48.22 42.87 21.96
CA GLU A 848 47.07 43.78 22.15
C GLU A 848 45.80 43.24 21.49
N LYS A 849 45.87 42.81 20.23
CA LYS A 849 44.69 42.30 19.52
C LYS A 849 44.25 40.92 20.02
N GLN A 850 45.19 40.07 20.42
CA GLN A 850 44.87 38.76 20.97
C GLN A 850 44.20 38.89 22.35
N ALA A 851 44.62 39.85 23.17
CA ALA A 851 43.95 40.17 24.43
C ALA A 851 42.52 40.70 24.23
N GLU A 852 42.28 41.51 23.19
CA GLU A 852 40.94 42.02 22.84
C GLU A 852 39.99 40.89 22.41
N ILE A 853 40.47 39.97 21.56
CA ILE A 853 39.71 38.78 21.13
C ILE A 853 39.41 37.85 22.31
N ASP A 854 40.40 37.59 23.17
CA ASP A 854 40.21 36.73 24.33
C ASP A 854 39.20 37.32 25.33
N GLN A 855 39.17 38.66 25.47
CA GLN A 855 38.16 39.34 26.28
C GLN A 855 36.75 39.26 25.66
N GLU A 856 36.61 39.48 24.35
CA GLU A 856 35.33 39.33 23.64
C GLU A 856 34.82 37.89 23.67
N PHE A 857 35.73 36.92 23.55
CA PHE A 857 35.43 35.49 23.61
C PHE A 857 34.95 35.06 25.00
N GLU A 858 35.61 35.50 26.08
CA GLU A 858 35.15 35.17 27.44
C GLU A 858 33.82 35.85 27.78
N GLN A 859 33.56 37.05 27.24
CA GLN A 859 32.24 37.67 27.38
C GLN A 859 31.15 36.83 26.68
N LYS A 860 31.33 36.47 25.40
CA LYS A 860 30.39 35.63 24.64
C LYS A 860 30.20 34.25 25.26
N LYS A 861 31.25 33.66 25.82
CA LYS A 861 31.20 32.37 26.52
C LYS A 861 30.39 32.47 27.82
N SER A 862 30.49 33.59 28.55
CA SER A 862 29.68 33.82 29.75
C SER A 862 28.20 34.02 29.41
N GLU A 863 27.90 34.73 28.31
CA GLU A 863 26.55 34.92 27.78
C GLU A 863 25.94 33.59 27.31
N LEU A 864 26.68 32.78 26.54
CA LEU A 864 26.22 31.45 26.09
C LEU A 864 25.95 30.51 27.28
N LYS A 865 26.78 30.53 28.33
CA LYS A 865 26.54 29.73 29.55
C LYS A 865 25.26 30.17 30.26
N SER A 866 25.04 31.47 30.41
CA SER A 866 23.82 31.99 31.02
C SER A 866 22.58 31.62 30.20
N GLU A 867 22.67 31.71 28.86
CA GLU A 867 21.61 31.31 27.93
C GLU A 867 21.32 29.80 28.06
N MET A 868 22.37 28.97 28.14
CA MET A 868 22.24 27.53 28.28
C MET A 868 21.65 27.11 29.62
N THR A 869 22.08 27.69 30.74
CA THR A 869 21.52 27.42 32.07
C THR A 869 20.03 27.70 32.08
N GLN A 870 19.62 28.83 31.50
CA GLN A 870 18.21 29.18 31.36
C GLN A 870 17.47 28.17 30.48
N GLN A 871 18.02 27.80 29.32
CA GLN A 871 17.43 26.82 28.40
C GLN A 871 17.30 25.42 29.01
N ILE A 872 18.28 24.97 29.81
CA ILE A 872 18.21 23.69 30.53
C ILE A 872 17.14 23.73 31.60
N THR A 873 17.09 24.80 32.41
CA THR A 873 16.06 24.96 33.44
C THR A 873 14.67 24.96 32.82
N ASP A 874 14.49 25.70 31.72
CA ASP A 874 13.22 25.75 30.98
C ASP A 874 12.89 24.38 30.37
N ALA A 875 13.87 23.67 29.82
CA ALA A 875 13.68 22.34 29.25
C ALA A 875 13.36 21.27 30.30
N VAL A 876 13.95 21.31 31.49
CA VAL A 876 13.63 20.38 32.58
C VAL A 876 12.20 20.60 33.06
N ASN A 877 11.79 21.86 33.22
CA ASN A 877 10.42 22.21 33.60
C ASN A 877 9.43 21.80 32.52
N LEU A 878 9.71 22.15 31.26
CA LEU A 878 8.88 21.79 30.11
C LEU A 878 8.79 20.28 29.93
N PHE A 879 9.90 19.55 30.04
CA PHE A 879 9.95 18.10 29.89
C PHE A 879 9.21 17.39 31.03
N THR A 880 9.26 17.92 32.25
CA THR A 880 8.52 17.37 33.39
C THR A 880 7.03 17.55 33.19
N GLU A 881 6.58 18.74 32.80
CA GLU A 881 5.17 19.00 32.48
C GLU A 881 4.69 18.21 31.26
N GLU A 882 5.54 18.10 30.24
CA GLU A 882 5.27 17.29 29.05
C GLU A 882 5.27 15.79 29.39
N SER A 883 6.09 15.32 30.32
CA SER A 883 6.09 13.92 30.77
C SER A 883 4.82 13.60 31.55
N LYS A 884 4.33 14.51 32.40
CA LYS A 884 3.01 14.37 33.05
C LYS A 884 1.90 14.28 32.00
N THR A 885 1.90 15.23 31.07
CA THR A 885 0.88 15.31 30.01
C THR A 885 0.93 14.10 29.08
N THR A 886 2.12 13.69 28.63
CA THR A 886 2.32 12.54 27.74
C THR A 886 2.01 11.22 28.45
N THR A 887 2.38 11.08 29.73
CA THR A 887 2.06 9.87 30.51
C THR A 887 0.56 9.76 30.70
N ALA A 888 -0.11 10.83 31.11
CA ALA A 888 -1.56 10.86 31.20
C ALA A 888 -2.21 10.57 29.84
N LYS A 889 -1.80 11.28 28.80
CA LYS A 889 -2.32 11.12 27.43
C LYS A 889 -2.15 9.72 26.90
N VAL A 890 -0.95 9.14 26.90
CA VAL A 890 -0.72 7.78 26.38
C VAL A 890 -1.42 6.71 27.21
N MET A 891 -1.50 6.89 28.53
CA MET A 891 -2.19 5.93 29.40
C MET A 891 -3.70 6.01 29.20
N GLU A 892 -4.26 7.21 29.12
CA GLU A 892 -5.67 7.40 28.80
C GLU A 892 -5.97 6.94 27.36
N GLU A 893 -5.23 7.39 26.34
CA GLU A 893 -5.39 6.92 24.95
C GLU A 893 -5.30 5.41 24.83
N LYS A 894 -4.35 4.73 25.49
CA LYS A 894 -4.26 3.26 25.42
C LYS A 894 -5.35 2.56 26.21
N LYS A 895 -5.72 3.09 27.37
CA LYS A 895 -6.81 2.55 28.18
C LYS A 895 -8.12 2.70 27.42
N GLU A 896 -8.35 3.87 26.84
CA GLU A 896 -9.47 4.18 25.96
C GLU A 896 -9.42 3.37 24.67
N GLN A 897 -8.27 3.20 24.01
CA GLN A 897 -8.14 2.43 22.76
C GLN A 897 -8.32 0.93 22.98
N ARG A 898 -7.89 0.39 24.12
CA ARG A 898 -8.20 -1.00 24.52
C ARG A 898 -9.68 -1.15 24.79
N ARG A 899 -10.24 -0.25 25.61
CA ARG A 899 -11.66 -0.24 25.92
C ARG A 899 -12.49 -0.10 24.64
N ALA A 900 -12.04 0.74 23.71
CA ALA A 900 -12.60 0.93 22.38
C ALA A 900 -12.50 -0.33 21.52
N THR A 901 -11.36 -1.01 21.48
CA THR A 901 -11.20 -2.27 20.72
C THR A 901 -12.08 -3.38 21.29
N ASP A 902 -12.12 -3.51 22.61
CA ASP A 902 -12.96 -4.48 23.30
C ASP A 902 -14.45 -4.17 23.10
N ILE A 903 -14.85 -2.89 23.15
CA ILE A 903 -16.21 -2.42 22.85
C ILE A 903 -16.55 -2.67 21.37
N MET A 904 -15.65 -2.36 20.44
CA MET A 904 -15.86 -2.61 19.00
C MET A 904 -16.06 -4.09 18.71
N GLU A 905 -15.24 -4.96 19.31
CA GLU A 905 -15.38 -6.39 19.09
C GLU A 905 -16.64 -6.95 19.76
N ASP A 906 -17.01 -6.49 20.96
CA ASP A 906 -18.29 -6.88 21.59
C ASP A 906 -19.49 -6.40 20.75
N ILE A 907 -19.44 -5.18 20.22
CA ILE A 907 -20.47 -4.65 19.32
C ILE A 907 -20.52 -5.47 18.03
N ARG A 908 -19.37 -5.81 17.42
CA ARG A 908 -19.35 -6.73 16.27
C ARG A 908 -19.94 -8.09 16.63
N GLU A 909 -19.58 -8.68 17.77
CA GLU A 909 -20.14 -9.95 18.23
C GLU A 909 -21.67 -9.86 18.37
N ARG A 910 -22.21 -8.76 18.90
CA ARG A 910 -23.64 -8.53 19.04
C ARG A 910 -24.34 -8.27 17.71
N LEU A 911 -23.75 -7.47 16.83
CA LEU A 911 -24.25 -7.25 15.48
C LEU A 911 -24.21 -8.53 14.64
N ARG A 912 -23.19 -9.38 14.80
CA ARG A 912 -23.14 -10.76 14.26
C ARG A 912 -24.30 -11.61 14.80
N GLY A 913 -24.65 -11.39 16.07
CA GLY A 913 -25.83 -11.96 16.72
C GLY A 913 -27.16 -11.64 16.05
N PHE A 914 -27.30 -10.41 15.53
CA PHE A 914 -28.40 -10.02 14.66
C PHE A 914 -28.23 -10.62 13.26
N SER A 915 -27.09 -10.40 12.62
CA SER A 915 -26.91 -10.71 11.21
C SER A 915 -26.98 -12.21 10.90
N ARG A 916 -26.57 -13.08 11.85
CA ARG A 916 -26.74 -14.53 11.72
C ARG A 916 -28.21 -14.93 11.50
N THR A 917 -29.17 -14.10 11.88
CA THR A 917 -30.61 -14.38 11.74
C THR A 917 -31.16 -14.01 10.36
N ILE A 918 -30.45 -13.18 9.60
CA ILE A 918 -30.86 -12.69 8.27
C ILE A 918 -31.26 -13.84 7.33
N PRO A 919 -30.48 -14.94 7.20
CA PRO A 919 -30.87 -16.07 6.36
C PRO A 919 -32.26 -16.63 6.66
N SER A 920 -32.67 -16.68 7.94
CA SER A 920 -33.99 -17.17 8.34
C SER A 920 -35.11 -16.27 7.81
N PHE A 921 -34.92 -14.95 7.81
CA PHE A 921 -35.87 -14.01 7.23
C PHE A 921 -35.96 -14.15 5.71
N ILE A 922 -34.82 -14.35 5.03
CA ILE A 922 -34.82 -14.62 3.58
C ILE A 922 -35.52 -15.94 3.27
N MET A 923 -35.30 -16.98 4.09
CA MET A 923 -36.00 -18.26 3.94
C MET A 923 -37.51 -18.11 4.11
N ALA A 924 -37.99 -17.28 5.03
CA ALA A 924 -39.41 -17.11 5.33
C ALA A 924 -40.16 -16.10 4.44
N TYR A 925 -39.51 -15.00 4.05
CA TYR A 925 -40.20 -13.80 3.52
C TYR A 925 -39.73 -13.36 2.14
N SER A 926 -38.85 -14.10 1.46
CA SER A 926 -38.44 -13.75 0.09
C SER A 926 -39.57 -13.88 -0.94
N LYS A 927 -40.77 -14.31 -0.51
CA LYS A 927 -41.97 -14.49 -1.34
C LYS A 927 -43.22 -14.09 -0.53
N ASP A 928 -44.23 -13.55 -1.20
CA ASP A 928 -45.54 -13.25 -0.62
C ASP A 928 -46.44 -14.49 -0.55
N ASP A 929 -47.64 -14.36 0.01
CA ASP A 929 -48.59 -15.47 0.19
C ASP A 929 -49.12 -16.01 -1.16
N ASP A 930 -49.06 -15.21 -2.23
CA ASP A 930 -49.38 -15.59 -3.61
C ASP A 930 -48.17 -16.21 -4.34
N GLY A 931 -47.01 -16.29 -3.67
CA GLY A 931 -45.79 -16.89 -4.17
C GLY A 931 -44.95 -15.97 -5.07
N ASN A 932 -45.25 -14.68 -5.19
CA ASN A 932 -44.47 -13.70 -5.94
C ASN A 932 -43.17 -13.35 -5.19
N PRO A 933 -42.05 -13.07 -5.89
CA PRO A 933 -40.83 -12.60 -5.25
C PRO A 933 -41.04 -11.31 -4.47
N VAL A 934 -40.50 -11.24 -3.27
CA VAL A 934 -40.43 -10.03 -2.45
C VAL A 934 -38.95 -9.67 -2.27
N GLU A 935 -38.60 -8.46 -2.66
CA GLU A 935 -37.25 -7.95 -2.54
C GLU A 935 -36.95 -7.57 -1.08
N ILE A 936 -36.00 -8.30 -0.48
CA ILE A 936 -35.52 -8.03 0.88
C ILE A 936 -34.24 -7.21 0.76
N THR A 937 -34.27 -5.99 1.29
CA THR A 937 -33.14 -5.06 1.41
C THR A 937 -33.14 -4.52 2.82
N LEU A 938 -32.04 -3.91 3.27
CA LEU A 938 -31.93 -3.27 4.57
C LEU A 938 -33.11 -2.29 4.84
N ASP A 939 -33.60 -1.64 3.79
CA ASP A 939 -34.71 -0.68 3.81
C ASP A 939 -36.11 -1.31 3.84
N SER A 940 -36.24 -2.60 3.52
CA SER A 940 -37.54 -3.28 3.42
C SER A 940 -37.86 -4.23 4.58
N PHE A 941 -36.88 -4.59 5.41
CA PHE A 941 -37.07 -5.46 6.59
C PHE A 941 -38.28 -5.07 7.45
N ASP A 942 -38.45 -3.76 7.69
CA ASP A 942 -39.47 -3.22 8.59
C ASP A 942 -40.88 -3.11 7.98
N ARG A 943 -41.02 -3.45 6.70
CA ARG A 943 -42.30 -3.46 5.97
C ARG A 943 -42.79 -4.86 5.67
N ILE A 944 -41.88 -5.84 5.65
CA ILE A 944 -42.14 -7.21 5.21
C ILE A 944 -42.32 -8.16 6.40
N ILE A 945 -41.60 -7.92 7.49
CA ILE A 945 -41.56 -8.82 8.65
C ILE A 945 -42.44 -8.25 9.75
N ASP A 946 -43.27 -9.09 10.38
CA ASP A 946 -44.07 -8.69 11.54
C ASP A 946 -43.18 -8.47 12.77
N ASP A 947 -43.52 -7.47 13.60
CA ASP A 947 -42.70 -7.07 14.75
C ASP A 947 -42.55 -8.18 15.80
N ASP A 948 -43.61 -8.96 16.05
CA ASP A 948 -43.60 -10.10 16.96
C ASP A 948 -42.64 -11.20 16.50
N VAL A 949 -42.65 -11.52 15.21
CA VAL A 949 -41.71 -12.46 14.59
C VAL A 949 -40.29 -11.93 14.61
N PHE A 950 -40.12 -10.63 14.34
CA PHE A 950 -38.81 -9.99 14.34
C PHE A 950 -38.17 -10.05 15.75
N VAL A 951 -38.93 -9.75 16.80
CA VAL A 951 -38.49 -9.84 18.20
C VAL A 951 -38.15 -11.28 18.61
N GLU A 952 -38.97 -12.26 18.23
CA GLU A 952 -38.72 -13.67 18.54
C GLU A 952 -37.33 -14.12 18.06
N VAL A 953 -36.97 -13.69 16.84
CA VAL A 953 -35.76 -14.12 16.15
C VAL A 953 -34.54 -13.27 16.55
N THR A 954 -34.67 -11.94 16.58
CA THR A 954 -33.53 -11.00 16.75
C THR A 954 -33.36 -10.49 18.18
N SER A 955 -34.37 -10.66 19.04
CA SER A 955 -34.43 -10.09 20.40
C SER A 955 -34.58 -8.56 20.48
N ILE A 956 -34.78 -7.86 19.36
CA ILE A 956 -35.08 -6.40 19.29
C ILE A 956 -36.34 -6.14 18.47
N THR A 957 -36.99 -4.98 18.64
CA THR A 957 -38.17 -4.59 17.84
C THR A 957 -37.77 -3.96 16.50
N LEU A 958 -38.71 -3.86 15.56
CA LEU A 958 -38.51 -3.15 14.29
C LEU A 958 -38.20 -1.66 14.49
N GLU A 959 -38.81 -1.03 15.49
CA GLU A 959 -38.49 0.35 15.85
C GLU A 959 -37.03 0.50 16.29
N GLN A 960 -36.55 -0.43 17.12
CA GLN A 960 -35.16 -0.45 17.57
C GLN A 960 -34.18 -0.76 16.42
N PHE A 961 -34.58 -1.59 15.46
CA PHE A 961 -33.79 -1.82 14.25
C PHE A 961 -33.71 -0.56 13.38
N ARG A 962 -34.83 0.15 13.16
CA ARG A 962 -34.84 1.45 12.44
C ARG A 962 -33.93 2.46 13.11
N GLN A 963 -33.87 2.49 14.44
CA GLN A 963 -32.95 3.35 15.18
C GLN A 963 -31.47 3.05 14.86
N LEU A 964 -31.09 1.79 14.66
CA LEU A 964 -29.73 1.39 14.25
C LEU A 964 -29.44 1.70 12.78
N ARG A 965 -30.45 1.61 11.90
CA ARG A 965 -30.35 1.83 10.45
C ARG A 965 -30.40 3.32 10.09
N ASP A 966 -31.49 3.99 10.43
CA ASP A 966 -31.85 5.34 9.97
C ASP A 966 -31.39 6.44 10.94
N GLY A 967 -31.11 6.06 12.19
CA GLY A 967 -30.87 7.03 13.25
C GLY A 967 -32.17 7.57 13.87
N PHE A 968 -32.02 8.40 14.90
CA PHE A 968 -33.15 9.02 15.61
C PHE A 968 -32.69 10.18 16.51
N ASP A 969 -33.63 11.07 16.80
CA ASP A 969 -33.45 12.10 17.83
C ASP A 969 -33.61 11.47 19.21
N TYR A 970 -32.68 11.79 20.12
CA TYR A 970 -32.78 11.44 21.53
C TYR A 970 -32.47 12.66 22.39
N THR A 971 -32.95 12.63 23.63
CA THR A 971 -32.57 13.64 24.62
C THR A 971 -31.45 13.05 25.47
N ASP A 972 -30.33 13.76 25.52
CA ASP A 972 -29.19 13.35 26.34
C ASP A 972 -29.46 13.59 27.84
N GLU A 973 -28.52 13.16 28.68
CA GLU A 973 -28.62 13.32 30.14
C GLU A 973 -28.59 14.80 30.58
N SER A 974 -28.23 15.73 29.69
CA SER A 974 -28.21 17.18 29.91
C SER A 974 -29.53 17.87 29.54
N GLY A 975 -30.47 17.14 28.93
CA GLY A 975 -31.75 17.67 28.46
C GLY A 975 -31.68 18.29 27.06
N GLU A 976 -30.55 18.18 26.35
CA GLU A 976 -30.40 18.67 24.98
C GLU A 976 -30.85 17.61 23.96
N ARG A 977 -31.40 18.08 22.84
CA ARG A 977 -31.78 17.22 21.71
C ARG A 977 -30.54 16.92 20.89
N GLN A 978 -30.18 15.64 20.82
CA GLN A 978 -29.10 15.10 20.01
C GLN A 978 -29.68 14.20 18.91
N HIS A 979 -28.92 13.99 17.84
CA HIS A 979 -29.31 13.12 16.73
C HIS A 979 -28.25 12.04 16.51
N PHE A 980 -28.67 10.78 16.50
CA PHE A 980 -27.83 9.66 16.06
C PHE A 980 -28.07 9.43 14.58
N ASN A 981 -27.00 9.35 13.76
CA ASN A 981 -27.09 9.25 12.29
C ASN A 981 -27.39 7.83 11.75
N GLY A 982 -27.50 6.81 12.61
CA GLY A 982 -27.71 5.43 12.14
C GLY A 982 -26.48 4.83 11.45
N ASN A 983 -26.70 4.15 10.32
CA ASN A 983 -25.69 3.56 9.44
C ASN A 983 -24.78 2.50 10.09
N MET A 984 -25.30 1.72 11.03
CA MET A 984 -24.52 0.62 11.65
C MET A 984 -24.23 -0.55 10.69
N PHE A 985 -24.96 -0.63 9.58
CA PHE A 985 -24.81 -1.66 8.55
C PHE A 985 -24.26 -1.06 7.25
N ASP A 986 -23.38 -1.79 6.57
CA ASP A 986 -23.01 -1.49 5.19
C ASP A 986 -24.17 -1.91 4.28
N GLN A 987 -25.05 -0.97 3.96
CA GLN A 987 -26.25 -1.20 3.15
C GLN A 987 -25.93 -1.91 1.83
N VAL A 988 -24.85 -1.49 1.19
CA VAL A 988 -24.44 -2.00 -0.11
C VAL A 988 -24.04 -3.47 -0.02
N VAL A 989 -23.15 -3.82 0.92
CA VAL A 989 -22.75 -5.22 1.12
C VAL A 989 -23.93 -6.05 1.63
N PHE A 990 -24.79 -5.48 2.48
CA PHE A 990 -25.96 -6.14 3.03
C PHE A 990 -26.95 -6.55 1.93
N ASP A 991 -27.37 -5.61 1.11
CA ASP A 991 -28.36 -5.84 0.04
C ASP A 991 -27.82 -6.83 -1.00
N ASP A 992 -26.56 -6.68 -1.41
CA ASP A 992 -25.88 -7.60 -2.32
C ASP A 992 -25.83 -9.02 -1.73
N SER A 993 -25.56 -9.16 -0.42
CA SER A 993 -25.50 -10.45 0.27
C SER A 993 -26.88 -11.12 0.37
N VAL A 994 -27.93 -10.34 0.63
CA VAL A 994 -29.31 -10.84 0.68
C VAL A 994 -29.74 -11.36 -0.69
N ALA A 995 -29.46 -10.61 -1.76
CA ALA A 995 -29.76 -11.01 -3.13
C ALA A 995 -29.00 -12.29 -3.55
N GLU A 996 -27.72 -12.40 -3.19
CA GLU A 996 -26.91 -13.61 -3.44
C GLU A 996 -27.48 -14.83 -2.72
N PHE A 997 -27.83 -14.71 -1.43
CA PHE A 997 -28.44 -15.81 -0.67
C PHE A 997 -29.81 -16.21 -1.23
N ALA A 998 -30.66 -15.25 -1.61
CA ALA A 998 -31.96 -15.52 -2.21
C ALA A 998 -31.82 -16.27 -3.56
N THR A 999 -30.83 -15.89 -4.37
CA THR A 999 -30.50 -16.56 -5.63
C THR A 999 -30.05 -18.01 -5.39
N LEU A 1000 -29.21 -18.26 -4.39
CA LEU A 1000 -28.80 -19.61 -4.00
C LEU A 1000 -29.99 -20.46 -3.50
N LYS A 1001 -30.87 -19.87 -2.69
CA LYS A 1001 -32.09 -20.52 -2.20
C LYS A 1001 -32.97 -21.00 -3.36
N ASP A 1002 -33.23 -20.14 -4.35
CA ASP A 1002 -34.06 -20.49 -5.51
C ASP A 1002 -33.38 -21.53 -6.42
N ARG A 1003 -32.05 -21.46 -6.57
CA ARG A 1003 -31.28 -22.45 -7.34
C ARG A 1003 -31.32 -23.84 -6.70
N LEU A 1004 -31.30 -23.92 -5.36
CA LEU A 1004 -31.36 -25.16 -4.59
C LEU A 1004 -32.79 -25.62 -4.25
N ALA A 1005 -33.82 -25.00 -4.81
CA ALA A 1005 -35.22 -25.25 -4.43
C ALA A 1005 -35.81 -26.56 -4.98
N ASP A 1006 -35.32 -27.09 -6.10
CA ASP A 1006 -35.76 -28.40 -6.63
C ASP A 1006 -34.96 -29.56 -6.02
N TYR A 1007 -35.38 -30.02 -4.85
CA TYR A 1007 -34.74 -31.12 -4.13
C TYR A 1007 -34.99 -32.52 -4.74
N PHE A 1008 -35.74 -32.64 -5.84
CA PHE A 1008 -35.88 -33.90 -6.59
C PHE A 1008 -34.71 -34.15 -7.53
N ASP A 1009 -34.03 -33.09 -7.95
CA ASP A 1009 -32.84 -33.15 -8.78
C ASP A 1009 -31.61 -33.49 -7.90
N GLU A 1010 -31.13 -34.73 -7.99
CA GLU A 1010 -29.96 -35.19 -7.22
C GLU A 1010 -28.64 -34.65 -7.77
N ASP A 1011 -28.66 -34.08 -8.97
CA ASP A 1011 -27.53 -33.38 -9.59
C ASP A 1011 -27.58 -31.87 -9.32
N SER A 1012 -28.62 -31.36 -8.65
CA SER A 1012 -28.71 -29.96 -8.22
C SER A 1012 -27.77 -29.69 -7.05
N TYR A 1013 -26.67 -28.99 -7.34
CA TYR A 1013 -25.74 -28.46 -6.35
C TYR A 1013 -25.19 -27.13 -6.83
N VAL A 1014 -24.69 -26.32 -5.88
CA VAL A 1014 -23.92 -25.13 -6.19
C VAL A 1014 -22.52 -25.30 -5.67
N LEU A 1015 -21.53 -24.95 -6.50
CA LEU A 1015 -20.16 -24.82 -6.03
C LEU A 1015 -20.00 -23.45 -5.38
N VAL A 1016 -19.77 -23.44 -4.08
CA VAL A 1016 -19.37 -22.24 -3.35
C VAL A 1016 -17.93 -22.48 -2.93
N ASP A 1017 -16.99 -21.76 -3.56
CA ASP A 1017 -15.53 -21.91 -3.34
C ASP A 1017 -15.03 -23.37 -3.47
N GLY A 1018 -15.58 -24.10 -4.43
CA GLY A 1018 -15.26 -25.51 -4.67
C GLY A 1018 -15.89 -26.53 -3.72
N GLN A 1019 -16.65 -26.10 -2.72
CA GLN A 1019 -17.46 -26.99 -1.89
C GLN A 1019 -18.81 -27.21 -2.55
N ARG A 1020 -19.23 -28.48 -2.57
CA ARG A 1020 -20.54 -28.88 -3.08
C ARG A 1020 -21.59 -28.55 -2.02
N VAL A 1021 -22.35 -27.47 -2.24
CA VAL A 1021 -23.53 -27.13 -1.44
C VAL A 1021 -24.73 -27.77 -2.09
N GLU A 1022 -25.31 -28.76 -1.41
CA GLU A 1022 -26.50 -29.48 -1.86
C GLU A 1022 -27.77 -29.04 -1.13
N ASP A 1023 -27.63 -28.22 -0.08
CA ASP A 1023 -28.74 -27.73 0.71
C ASP A 1023 -28.49 -26.30 1.20
N ILE A 1024 -29.49 -25.45 1.05
CA ILE A 1024 -29.43 -24.06 1.50
C ILE A 1024 -29.23 -23.94 3.02
N PHE A 1025 -29.67 -24.94 3.79
CA PHE A 1025 -29.48 -24.97 5.25
C PHE A 1025 -28.00 -25.08 5.67
N ASP A 1026 -27.11 -25.55 4.79
CA ASP A 1026 -25.66 -25.63 5.08
C ASP A 1026 -25.02 -24.22 5.20
N LEU A 1027 -25.66 -23.21 4.59
CA LEU A 1027 -25.26 -21.80 4.64
C LEU A 1027 -25.89 -21.02 5.81
N ILE A 1028 -26.81 -21.65 6.57
CA ILE A 1028 -27.50 -21.00 7.69
C ILE A 1028 -26.78 -21.35 8.99
N PRO A 1029 -26.28 -20.36 9.76
CA PRO A 1029 -25.64 -20.63 11.03
C PRO A 1029 -26.67 -21.11 12.08
N PRO A 1030 -26.25 -21.91 13.08
CA PRO A 1030 -27.14 -22.31 14.16
C PRO A 1030 -27.73 -21.11 14.92
N GLN A 1031 -29.05 -21.15 15.14
CA GLN A 1031 -29.82 -20.12 15.84
C GLN A 1031 -30.15 -20.55 17.29
N LYS A 1032 -31.24 -20.03 17.87
CA LYS A 1032 -31.78 -20.46 19.18
C LYS A 1032 -32.17 -21.95 19.16
N THR A 1033 -32.29 -22.58 20.34
CA THR A 1033 -32.45 -24.04 20.52
C THR A 1033 -33.57 -24.68 19.69
N ASN A 1034 -34.69 -23.97 19.50
CA ASN A 1034 -35.84 -24.43 18.70
C ASN A 1034 -35.62 -24.30 17.18
N GLN A 1035 -34.61 -23.54 16.74
CA GLN A 1035 -34.24 -23.26 15.35
C GLN A 1035 -32.89 -23.90 14.94
N ILE A 1036 -32.40 -24.88 15.73
CA ILE A 1036 -31.31 -25.78 15.32
C ILE A 1036 -31.93 -26.87 14.43
N TYR A 1037 -31.56 -26.84 13.14
CA TYR A 1037 -32.05 -27.78 12.14
C TYR A 1037 -31.38 -29.16 12.25
N THR A 1038 -32.16 -30.21 12.01
CA THR A 1038 -31.64 -31.58 11.94
C THR A 1038 -30.85 -31.75 10.65
N PRO A 1039 -29.57 -32.17 10.68
CA PRO A 1039 -28.78 -32.34 9.47
C PRO A 1039 -29.40 -33.35 8.49
N LYS A 1040 -29.28 -33.09 7.18
CA LYS A 1040 -29.86 -33.91 6.09
C LYS A 1040 -29.51 -35.40 6.20
N LYS A 1041 -28.28 -35.72 6.61
CA LYS A 1041 -27.83 -37.11 6.82
C LYS A 1041 -28.64 -37.81 7.91
N VAL A 1042 -28.84 -37.15 9.04
CA VAL A 1042 -29.63 -37.69 10.17
C VAL A 1042 -31.09 -37.88 9.75
N VAL A 1043 -31.64 -36.94 8.99
CA VAL A 1043 -33.01 -37.06 8.45
C VAL A 1043 -33.18 -38.28 7.56
N LYS A 1044 -32.22 -38.56 6.66
CA LYS A 1044 -32.24 -39.77 5.82
C LYS A 1044 -32.22 -41.04 6.68
N GLU A 1045 -31.35 -41.10 7.69
CA GLU A 1045 -31.29 -42.22 8.63
C GLU A 1045 -32.62 -42.41 9.38
N MET A 1046 -33.29 -41.33 9.81
CA MET A 1046 -34.60 -41.40 10.45
C MET A 1046 -35.67 -42.00 9.54
N VAL A 1047 -35.68 -41.62 8.26
CA VAL A 1047 -36.62 -42.15 7.26
C VAL A 1047 -36.31 -43.62 6.92
N ASP A 1048 -35.04 -43.99 6.87
CA ASP A 1048 -34.61 -45.39 6.70
C ASP A 1048 -35.07 -46.27 7.87
N PHE A 1049 -34.95 -45.79 9.11
CA PHE A 1049 -35.47 -46.51 10.27
C PHE A 1049 -37.00 -46.65 10.24
N LEU A 1050 -37.72 -45.61 9.80
CA LEU A 1050 -39.17 -45.67 9.65
C LEU A 1050 -39.60 -46.80 8.69
N GLU A 1051 -38.89 -46.97 7.57
CA GLU A 1051 -39.15 -48.03 6.60
C GLU A 1051 -38.82 -49.42 7.16
N GLN A 1052 -37.74 -49.54 7.94
CA GLN A 1052 -37.35 -50.79 8.59
C GLN A 1052 -38.39 -51.24 9.63
N GLU A 1053 -38.93 -50.31 10.42
CA GLU A 1053 -39.97 -50.61 11.41
C GLU A 1053 -41.33 -50.88 10.75
N ASN A 1054 -41.60 -50.28 9.60
CA ASN A 1054 -42.87 -50.42 8.87
C ASN A 1054 -42.61 -50.75 7.38
N PRO A 1055 -42.21 -51.99 7.05
CA PRO A 1055 -41.85 -52.36 5.69
C PRO A 1055 -42.98 -52.07 4.67
N GLY A 1056 -42.62 -51.40 3.57
CA GLY A 1056 -43.54 -51.05 2.49
C GLY A 1056 -44.50 -49.89 2.82
N CYS A 1057 -44.24 -49.11 3.86
CA CYS A 1057 -45.08 -47.97 4.23
C CYS A 1057 -45.19 -46.91 3.12
N PHE A 1058 -44.13 -46.72 2.33
CA PHE A 1058 -44.11 -45.77 1.19
C PHE A 1058 -44.78 -46.30 -0.09
N ASP A 1059 -45.15 -47.58 -0.13
CA ASP A 1059 -45.80 -48.21 -1.27
C ASP A 1059 -47.34 -48.16 -1.20
N ASN A 1060 -47.89 -47.61 -0.11
CA ASN A 1060 -49.33 -47.58 0.16
C ASN A 1060 -49.88 -46.15 -0.04
N PRO A 1061 -50.81 -45.93 -0.98
CA PRO A 1061 -51.36 -44.60 -1.28
C PRO A 1061 -52.21 -44.02 -0.14
N ASP A 1062 -52.71 -44.85 0.78
CA ASP A 1062 -53.60 -44.45 1.87
C ASP A 1062 -52.84 -44.24 3.19
N LYS A 1063 -51.51 -44.44 3.21
CA LYS A 1063 -50.69 -44.21 4.40
C LYS A 1063 -50.37 -42.73 4.55
N THR A 1064 -50.59 -42.22 5.75
CA THR A 1064 -50.30 -40.84 6.15
C THR A 1064 -49.06 -40.76 7.03
N PHE A 1065 -48.34 -39.64 6.91
CA PHE A 1065 -47.10 -39.33 7.60
C PHE A 1065 -47.20 -37.92 8.18
N ILE A 1066 -46.74 -37.74 9.41
CA ILE A 1066 -46.76 -36.45 10.08
C ILE A 1066 -45.42 -36.14 10.73
N ASP A 1067 -44.95 -34.91 10.54
CA ASP A 1067 -43.94 -34.31 11.40
C ASP A 1067 -44.66 -33.47 12.49
N PRO A 1068 -44.75 -33.96 13.73
CA PRO A 1068 -45.49 -33.27 14.78
C PRO A 1068 -44.78 -32.01 15.29
N TYR A 1069 -43.53 -31.76 14.88
CA TYR A 1069 -42.76 -30.59 15.30
C TYR A 1069 -41.73 -30.21 14.23
N MET A 1070 -42.22 -29.66 13.11
CA MET A 1070 -41.38 -29.21 12.00
C MET A 1070 -40.43 -28.09 12.42
N LYS A 1071 -39.21 -28.13 11.86
CA LYS A 1071 -38.21 -27.05 12.00
C LYS A 1071 -37.76 -26.49 10.64
N SER A 1072 -37.30 -27.38 9.75
CA SER A 1072 -36.81 -27.03 8.40
C SER A 1072 -37.69 -27.56 7.27
N GLY A 1073 -38.57 -28.53 7.56
CA GLY A 1073 -39.30 -29.29 6.54
C GLY A 1073 -38.50 -30.44 5.90
N LEU A 1074 -37.22 -30.62 6.25
CA LEU A 1074 -36.35 -31.65 5.68
C LEU A 1074 -36.91 -33.08 5.80
N TYR A 1075 -37.53 -33.40 6.93
CA TYR A 1075 -38.10 -34.74 7.17
C TYR A 1075 -39.29 -35.03 6.26
N ILE A 1076 -40.22 -34.09 6.13
CA ILE A 1076 -41.34 -34.19 5.19
C ILE A 1076 -40.82 -34.27 3.75
N THR A 1077 -39.86 -33.43 3.37
CA THR A 1077 -39.24 -33.46 2.04
C THR A 1077 -38.65 -34.83 1.70
N GLU A 1078 -37.94 -35.48 2.64
CA GLU A 1078 -37.38 -36.80 2.41
C GLU A 1078 -38.47 -37.89 2.31
N ILE A 1079 -39.54 -37.80 3.09
CA ILE A 1079 -40.73 -38.67 2.95
C ILE A 1079 -41.38 -38.50 1.58
N VAL A 1080 -41.61 -37.25 1.15
CA VAL A 1080 -42.17 -36.94 -0.18
C VAL A 1080 -41.29 -37.53 -1.28
N LYS A 1081 -39.96 -37.44 -1.17
CA LYS A 1081 -39.03 -38.07 -2.13
C LYS A 1081 -39.17 -39.59 -2.18
N ARG A 1082 -39.32 -40.26 -1.04
CA ARG A 1082 -39.54 -41.72 -0.98
C ARG A 1082 -40.85 -42.11 -1.64
N LEU A 1083 -41.95 -41.45 -1.28
CA LEU A 1083 -43.28 -41.67 -1.86
C LEU A 1083 -43.29 -41.42 -3.37
N TYR A 1084 -42.69 -40.32 -3.81
CA TYR A 1084 -42.63 -39.95 -5.22
C TYR A 1084 -41.83 -40.94 -6.07
N ARG A 1085 -40.79 -41.57 -5.48
CA ARG A 1085 -39.90 -42.52 -6.16
C ARG A 1085 -40.34 -43.99 -6.03
N SER A 1086 -41.24 -44.33 -5.10
CA SER A 1086 -41.76 -45.70 -4.94
C SER A 1086 -42.33 -46.21 -6.25
N GLU A 1087 -41.87 -47.38 -6.71
CA GLU A 1087 -42.33 -48.00 -7.96
C GLU A 1087 -43.85 -48.26 -7.95
N LYS A 1088 -44.40 -48.69 -6.80
CA LYS A 1088 -45.85 -48.89 -6.66
C LYS A 1088 -46.63 -47.59 -6.77
N MET A 1089 -46.12 -46.50 -6.20
CA MET A 1089 -46.73 -45.18 -6.36
C MET A 1089 -46.65 -44.70 -7.81
N LYS A 1090 -45.59 -45.05 -8.57
CA LYS A 1090 -45.53 -44.79 -10.02
C LYS A 1090 -46.53 -45.62 -10.82
N GLU A 1091 -46.80 -46.86 -10.40
CA GLU A 1091 -47.81 -47.70 -11.04
C GLU A 1091 -49.23 -47.16 -10.82
N ILE A 1092 -49.55 -46.71 -9.60
CA ILE A 1092 -50.88 -46.20 -9.22
C ILE A 1092 -51.10 -44.79 -9.79
N TYR A 1093 -50.08 -43.93 -9.70
CA TYR A 1093 -50.10 -42.56 -10.23
C TYR A 1093 -48.93 -42.36 -11.22
N PRO A 1094 -49.10 -42.75 -12.50
CA PRO A 1094 -48.04 -42.65 -13.50
C PRO A 1094 -47.61 -41.22 -13.81
N ASP A 1095 -48.55 -40.28 -13.79
CA ASP A 1095 -48.27 -38.86 -13.95
C ASP A 1095 -47.61 -38.28 -12.69
N GLY A 1096 -46.46 -37.62 -12.86
CA GLY A 1096 -45.68 -37.10 -11.73
C GLY A 1096 -46.38 -35.94 -11.01
N VAL A 1097 -47.18 -35.14 -11.72
CA VAL A 1097 -47.92 -34.01 -11.13
C VAL A 1097 -49.09 -34.53 -10.31
N GLU A 1098 -49.88 -35.45 -10.86
CA GLU A 1098 -50.98 -36.10 -10.13
C GLU A 1098 -50.48 -36.86 -8.91
N ARG A 1099 -49.32 -37.52 -9.01
CA ARG A 1099 -48.69 -38.20 -7.87
C ARG A 1099 -48.31 -37.23 -6.76
N LEU A 1100 -47.69 -36.10 -7.09
CA LEU A 1100 -47.34 -35.07 -6.10
C LEU A 1100 -48.59 -34.46 -5.47
N GLN A 1101 -49.63 -34.18 -6.26
CA GLN A 1101 -50.92 -33.72 -5.73
C GLN A 1101 -51.49 -34.71 -4.73
N HIS A 1102 -51.55 -36.01 -5.05
CA HIS A 1102 -52.00 -37.03 -4.11
C HIS A 1102 -51.17 -37.05 -2.81
N ILE A 1103 -49.84 -37.03 -2.93
CA ILE A 1103 -48.94 -37.04 -1.76
C ILE A 1103 -49.23 -35.88 -0.82
N PHE A 1104 -49.33 -34.65 -1.34
CA PHE A 1104 -49.57 -33.46 -0.52
C PHE A 1104 -51.02 -33.33 -0.03
N ASP A 1105 -51.99 -33.68 -0.87
CA ASP A 1105 -53.42 -33.58 -0.55
C ASP A 1105 -53.90 -34.66 0.41
N LYS A 1106 -53.16 -35.76 0.57
CA LYS A 1106 -53.63 -36.95 1.32
C LYS A 1106 -52.61 -37.60 2.25
N GLN A 1107 -51.31 -37.49 2.02
CA GLN A 1107 -50.33 -38.34 2.72
C GLN A 1107 -49.42 -37.60 3.68
N VAL A 1108 -49.04 -36.35 3.43
CA VAL A 1108 -48.09 -35.63 4.28
C VAL A 1108 -48.73 -34.51 5.07
N TYR A 1109 -48.40 -34.47 6.37
CA TYR A 1109 -48.92 -33.52 7.35
C TYR A 1109 -47.76 -32.95 8.17
N GLY A 1110 -47.93 -31.74 8.70
CA GLY A 1110 -46.89 -31.16 9.55
C GLY A 1110 -47.39 -30.04 10.44
N LEU A 1111 -46.82 -29.96 11.64
CA LEU A 1111 -47.07 -28.89 12.59
C LEU A 1111 -45.79 -28.09 12.84
N ALA A 1112 -45.85 -26.78 12.60
CA ALA A 1112 -44.74 -25.87 12.88
C ALA A 1112 -45.03 -25.03 14.12
N PRO A 1113 -44.10 -24.92 15.08
CA PRO A 1113 -44.37 -24.34 16.39
C PRO A 1113 -44.53 -22.82 16.41
N THR A 1114 -43.95 -22.10 15.44
CA THR A 1114 -43.98 -20.64 15.35
C THR A 1114 -44.12 -20.19 13.90
N LYS A 1115 -44.63 -18.97 13.69
CA LYS A 1115 -44.86 -18.38 12.35
C LYS A 1115 -43.63 -18.40 11.45
N ILE A 1116 -42.45 -18.04 11.99
CA ILE A 1116 -41.21 -18.06 11.21
C ILE A 1116 -40.84 -19.48 10.77
N ILE A 1117 -40.95 -20.46 11.66
CA ILE A 1117 -40.65 -21.87 11.34
C ILE A 1117 -41.66 -22.44 10.35
N TYR A 1118 -42.93 -22.05 10.47
CA TYR A 1118 -43.98 -22.40 9.52
C TYR A 1118 -43.62 -21.90 8.12
N LYS A 1119 -43.28 -20.61 7.98
CA LYS A 1119 -42.88 -20.02 6.71
C LYS A 1119 -41.60 -20.62 6.13
N ILE A 1120 -40.57 -20.84 6.95
CA ILE A 1120 -39.30 -21.49 6.50
C ILE A 1120 -39.58 -22.91 6.00
N SER A 1121 -40.28 -23.72 6.80
CA SER A 1121 -40.53 -25.14 6.48
C SER A 1121 -41.40 -25.28 5.23
N THR A 1122 -42.48 -24.50 5.14
CA THR A 1122 -43.37 -24.54 3.96
C THR A 1122 -42.68 -23.98 2.71
N SER A 1123 -41.93 -22.87 2.82
CA SER A 1123 -41.15 -22.34 1.70
C SER A 1123 -40.12 -23.34 1.19
N TYR A 1124 -39.50 -24.13 2.07
CA TYR A 1124 -38.55 -25.17 1.66
C TYR A 1124 -39.26 -26.37 1.03
N ILE A 1125 -40.28 -26.93 1.69
CA ILE A 1125 -41.05 -28.09 1.21
C ILE A 1125 -41.65 -27.82 -0.18
N LEU A 1126 -42.16 -26.61 -0.41
CA LEU A 1126 -42.89 -26.25 -1.64
C LEU A 1126 -42.02 -25.52 -2.67
N GLY A 1127 -40.72 -25.33 -2.40
CA GLY A 1127 -39.83 -24.58 -3.28
C GLY A 1127 -39.84 -25.09 -4.74
N PHE A 1128 -39.83 -26.41 -4.92
CA PHE A 1128 -39.88 -27.07 -6.23
C PHE A 1128 -41.20 -26.83 -6.99
N ALA A 1129 -42.31 -26.70 -6.28
CA ALA A 1129 -43.65 -26.68 -6.88
C ALA A 1129 -43.81 -25.47 -7.79
N ARG A 1130 -43.26 -24.33 -7.36
CA ARG A 1130 -43.24 -23.09 -8.12
C ARG A 1130 -42.39 -23.18 -9.39
N LEU A 1131 -41.20 -23.79 -9.32
CA LEU A 1131 -40.34 -23.99 -10.51
C LEU A 1131 -41.08 -24.79 -11.60
N LYS A 1132 -42.03 -25.62 -11.20
CA LYS A 1132 -42.84 -26.48 -12.08
C LYS A 1132 -44.26 -25.93 -12.33
N GLY A 1133 -44.60 -24.74 -11.83
CA GLY A 1133 -45.92 -24.12 -12.01
C GLY A 1133 -47.07 -24.89 -11.36
N LEU A 1134 -46.80 -25.65 -10.30
CA LEU A 1134 -47.76 -26.52 -9.63
C LEU A 1134 -48.49 -25.79 -8.50
N ASN A 1135 -49.81 -25.96 -8.44
CA ASN A 1135 -50.62 -25.53 -7.31
C ASN A 1135 -50.84 -26.74 -6.38
N ILE A 1136 -50.25 -26.69 -5.19
CA ILE A 1136 -50.27 -27.77 -4.20
C ILE A 1136 -51.13 -27.33 -3.01
N ASN A 1137 -52.02 -28.19 -2.52
CA ASN A 1137 -52.77 -27.90 -1.32
C ASN A 1137 -51.86 -27.90 -0.09
N THR A 1138 -51.90 -26.83 0.69
CA THR A 1138 -51.08 -26.64 1.89
C THR A 1138 -51.85 -26.77 3.19
N SER A 1139 -53.14 -27.14 3.15
CA SER A 1139 -54.02 -27.23 4.33
C SER A 1139 -53.53 -28.21 5.40
N HIS A 1140 -52.60 -29.11 5.06
CA HIS A 1140 -52.03 -30.11 5.97
C HIS A 1140 -50.77 -29.65 6.71
N PHE A 1141 -50.25 -28.47 6.38
CA PHE A 1141 -49.20 -27.81 7.13
C PHE A 1141 -49.82 -26.69 7.95
N VAL A 1142 -49.71 -26.79 9.28
CA VAL A 1142 -50.39 -25.88 10.22
C VAL A 1142 -49.39 -25.26 11.18
N GLU A 1143 -49.54 -23.97 11.43
CA GLU A 1143 -48.85 -23.26 12.51
C GLU A 1143 -49.49 -23.65 13.86
N LEU A 1144 -48.86 -24.57 14.59
CA LEU A 1144 -49.26 -25.03 15.91
C LEU A 1144 -48.05 -25.53 16.72
N ASN A 1145 -47.85 -24.97 17.91
CA ASN A 1145 -46.93 -25.56 18.90
C ASN A 1145 -47.56 -26.80 19.55
N SER A 1146 -47.14 -27.99 19.14
CA SER A 1146 -47.64 -29.28 19.64
C SER A 1146 -47.09 -29.68 21.03
N LEU A 1147 -45.98 -29.08 21.47
CA LEU A 1147 -45.28 -29.48 22.69
C LEU A 1147 -46.15 -29.37 23.96
N PRO A 1148 -46.91 -28.28 24.21
CA PRO A 1148 -47.79 -28.19 25.38
C PRO A 1148 -48.88 -29.25 25.41
N TYR A 1149 -49.43 -29.62 24.24
CA TYR A 1149 -50.44 -30.68 24.12
C TYR A 1149 -49.84 -32.06 24.40
N ALA A 1150 -48.61 -32.31 23.94
CA ALA A 1150 -47.89 -33.55 24.20
C ALA A 1150 -47.49 -33.72 25.68
N GLN A 1151 -47.20 -32.60 26.36
CA GLN A 1151 -46.86 -32.58 27.79
C GLN A 1151 -48.08 -32.60 28.71
N GLY A 1152 -49.30 -32.55 28.18
CA GLY A 1152 -50.54 -32.49 28.96
C GLY A 1152 -50.72 -31.15 29.70
N LEU A 1153 -50.15 -30.07 29.18
CA LEU A 1153 -50.27 -28.71 29.74
C LEU A 1153 -51.51 -27.96 29.22
N MET A 1154 -52.25 -28.56 28.28
CA MET A 1154 -53.46 -28.02 27.66
C MET A 1154 -54.67 -28.88 28.02
N ASP A 1155 -55.88 -28.31 27.91
CA ASP A 1155 -57.14 -29.01 28.19
C ASP A 1155 -57.44 -30.16 27.20
N MET A 1156 -56.83 -30.12 26.02
CA MET A 1156 -56.91 -31.18 25.01
C MET A 1156 -55.58 -31.91 24.89
N SER A 1157 -55.64 -33.23 24.67
CA SER A 1157 -54.48 -34.02 24.29
C SER A 1157 -54.02 -33.70 22.86
N LEU A 1158 -52.74 -33.97 22.55
CA LEU A 1158 -52.23 -33.82 21.19
C LEU A 1158 -53.06 -34.61 20.17
N LYS A 1159 -53.54 -35.80 20.55
CA LYS A 1159 -54.39 -36.62 19.68
C LYS A 1159 -55.71 -35.92 19.35
N GLU A 1160 -56.44 -35.45 20.36
CA GLU A 1160 -57.70 -34.73 20.16
C GLU A 1160 -57.49 -33.45 19.33
N LYS A 1161 -56.34 -32.79 19.51
CA LYS A 1161 -56.00 -31.61 18.71
C LYS A 1161 -55.70 -31.94 17.25
N LEU A 1162 -55.03 -33.06 16.98
CA LEU A 1162 -54.82 -33.55 15.61
C LEU A 1162 -56.13 -33.96 14.95
N ASP A 1163 -57.02 -34.62 15.68
CA ASP A 1163 -58.37 -34.98 15.20
C ASP A 1163 -59.21 -33.72 14.91
N GLU A 1164 -59.07 -32.65 15.70
CA GLU A 1164 -59.71 -31.35 15.41
C GLU A 1164 -59.17 -30.69 14.13
N LEU A 1165 -57.85 -30.72 13.93
CA LEU A 1165 -57.19 -30.05 12.80
C LEU A 1165 -57.34 -30.79 11.48
N PHE A 1166 -57.24 -32.12 11.52
CA PHE A 1166 -57.15 -32.97 10.33
C PHE A 1166 -58.27 -34.00 10.23
N GLY A 1167 -59.04 -34.22 11.29
CA GLY A 1167 -60.03 -35.29 11.40
C GLY A 1167 -61.44 -34.96 10.90
N LYS A 1168 -61.59 -34.11 9.86
CA LYS A 1168 -62.89 -34.00 9.17
C LYS A 1168 -63.03 -35.10 8.11
N ASP A 1169 -63.80 -36.12 8.50
CA ASP A 1169 -64.50 -37.15 7.73
C ASP A 1169 -63.84 -37.63 6.42
N ASP A 1170 -63.26 -38.85 6.47
CA ASP A 1170 -63.13 -39.74 5.32
C ASP A 1170 -64.47 -39.94 4.58
#